data_AF-A0A8J2JAK4-F1
#
_entry.id   AF-A0A8J2JAK4-F1
#
_cell.length_a   1.000
_cell.length_b   1.000
_cell.length_c   1.000
_cell.angle_alpha   90.00
_cell.angle_beta   90.00
_cell.angle_gamma   90.00
#
_symmetry.space_group_name_H-M   'P 1'
#
loop_
_entity.id
_entity.type
_entity.pdbx_description
1 polymer ?
#
loop_
_entity_poly.entity_id
_entity_poly.type
_entity_poly.pdbx_seq_one_letter_code
_entity_poly.pdbx_strand_id
1 'polypeptide(L)'
;MKLIAFFSILSFFSLNLHTGEGAKILFFYGIGSYSHRVCIQPLVEKLADLGHDVHVFSTTKPEKPYPNVTEVLPDFSAQIAKDNFGGDLTKSGTLGRLKDKFYDPLLEGNNLWDLFIADTERMVDNEEFRKWANTAKYDLILYNHAGKHFAVAVAYKMRAKIITFMPAGVGHMFDSDLSGLPIESSWFPLWHQGSPYFFIPDRFLYAYHQLAWYFSAKWYYFPRLDELARRLYPEDNIPPSDELLRNADLYFINEHYSTGYPRAFPPFVVPIGGMHLKESTGKLPKDVDDFIATAERIVFISFGSLIKVSDLPTELQRELIATVGSFNDTKFLWKWEGEVPQHLPDNVLAKKWFPQNDILGHTKCKGFVTQGGQMSVQQAAFHGVPMIVVPVWADQPFNAKSQAYNGNGIHLDLEDITRASFSHSIREILDNPKYSRNAGLVSLRIKDRPLSPVDTAAWWVEYVLRHDTAHLKSPGLVVLFSILSVFSLESHTAESAKILFFYGIGSYSHRVCIQPLVEKLADLGHDVHVFSTTKPEKPYPNVTEVLPDFSAQIAKDSFGGGQAKFGTLGRLKDKFYDPLLEGNNLWDIFIADTVRMVENEDFRNWVNTAKYDLILYNHAGKHLAFALAYKMGAKIITFMPAGVGHMFDSDLSGLPIESSWYPLWHQGSPYFFIPDRFFYAYHQLAWYFSAKWYYFPRLDKLATRLYPEDNIPPLDELLRNADLYFINEHYSTGYPRALPPFVVPIGGMHLKESTGNLPTDIYDFIATADRIVFISFGSVIKISDLPVELQRELIATVGSFTDTSFIWKWDGEVPQQLPKNVLAKKWFPQNDILGHPKCKGFVTQGGQMSVQQDITRASFSHAIREILDNPKYSRNAGLVSLRIKDRPLSPVDTAAWWVEYVLRHETAHLKSPGVYQSWWQRR
;
A
#
# COMPACT_ATOMS: atom_id res chain seq x y z
N MET A 1 -40.92 26.90 16.33
CA MET A 1 -41.26 25.94 15.25
C MET A 1 -40.19 25.88 14.15
N LYS A 2 -40.01 26.88 13.26
CA LYS A 2 -39.09 26.74 12.10
C LYS A 2 -37.65 26.31 12.45
N LEU A 3 -37.07 26.80 13.55
CA LEU A 3 -35.74 26.35 14.02
C LEU A 3 -35.71 24.86 14.39
N ILE A 4 -36.76 24.37 15.06
CA ILE A 4 -36.90 22.96 15.45
C ILE A 4 -37.00 22.09 14.19
N ALA A 5 -37.79 22.51 13.19
CA ALA A 5 -37.87 21.79 11.91
C ALA A 5 -36.50 21.71 11.20
N PHE A 6 -35.70 22.78 11.23
CA PHE A 6 -34.36 22.79 10.63
C PHE A 6 -33.40 21.83 11.36
N PHE A 7 -33.39 21.82 12.69
CA PHE A 7 -32.63 20.84 13.47
C PHE A 7 -33.15 19.41 13.29
N SER A 8 -34.45 19.19 13.24
CA SER A 8 -35.03 17.86 12.96
C SER A 8 -34.64 17.35 11.57
N ILE A 9 -34.56 18.22 10.55
CA ILE A 9 -34.09 17.85 9.21
C ILE A 9 -32.60 17.51 9.22
N LEU A 10 -31.76 18.28 9.92
CA LEU A 10 -30.33 17.97 10.09
C LEU A 10 -30.14 16.65 10.85
N SER A 11 -30.89 16.41 11.94
CA SER A 11 -30.90 15.13 12.64
C SER A 11 -31.38 13.98 11.76
N PHE A 12 -32.35 14.21 10.87
CA PHE A 12 -32.78 13.22 9.88
C PHE A 12 -31.64 12.88 8.92
N PHE A 13 -30.94 13.89 8.37
CA PHE A 13 -29.80 13.66 7.48
C PHE A 13 -28.59 13.01 8.17
N SER A 14 -28.34 13.28 9.46
CA SER A 14 -27.29 12.58 10.21
C SER A 14 -27.67 11.15 10.62
N LEU A 15 -28.96 10.85 10.82
CA LEU A 15 -29.44 9.50 11.13
C LEU A 15 -29.62 8.62 9.89
N ASN A 16 -29.95 9.20 8.72
CA ASN A 16 -30.12 8.45 7.47
C ASN A 16 -28.79 7.99 6.83
N LEU A 17 -27.63 8.38 7.37
CA LEU A 17 -26.34 7.87 6.91
C LEU A 17 -26.10 6.38 7.26
N HIS A 18 -26.91 5.79 8.15
CA HIS A 18 -26.88 4.37 8.50
C HIS A 18 -28.27 3.70 8.42
N THR A 19 -29.12 4.16 7.50
CA THR A 19 -30.40 3.47 7.15
C THR A 19 -30.61 3.38 5.63
N GLY A 20 -29.52 3.17 4.88
CA GLY A 20 -29.62 2.71 3.50
C GLY A 20 -30.11 1.26 3.45
N GLU A 21 -30.85 0.89 2.41
CA GLU A 21 -31.18 -0.51 2.15
C GLU A 21 -29.88 -1.29 1.90
N GLY A 22 -29.74 -2.46 2.53
CA GLY A 22 -28.50 -3.25 2.46
C GLY A 22 -28.23 -3.72 1.03
N ALA A 23 -27.14 -3.22 0.42
CA ALA A 23 -26.76 -3.54 -0.95
C ALA A 23 -26.73 -5.06 -1.19
N LYS A 24 -27.14 -5.49 -2.38
CA LYS A 24 -27.22 -6.90 -2.76
C LYS A 24 -25.91 -7.35 -3.40
N ILE A 25 -25.16 -8.19 -2.70
CA ILE A 25 -23.75 -8.50 -3.01
C ILE A 25 -23.60 -9.97 -3.41
N LEU A 26 -22.99 -10.26 -4.56
CA LEU A 26 -22.67 -11.63 -5.00
C LEU A 26 -21.19 -11.96 -4.83
N PHE A 27 -20.91 -13.06 -4.14
CA PHE A 27 -19.61 -13.73 -4.15
C PHE A 27 -19.59 -14.81 -5.23
N PHE A 28 -18.79 -14.63 -6.29
CA PHE A 28 -18.71 -15.53 -7.44
C PHE A 28 -17.42 -16.37 -7.44
N TYR A 29 -17.47 -17.53 -6.78
CA TYR A 29 -16.36 -18.44 -6.49
C TYR A 29 -16.55 -19.78 -7.20
N GLY A 30 -16.78 -19.71 -8.52
CA GLY A 30 -17.06 -20.86 -9.39
C GLY A 30 -15.87 -21.80 -9.66
N ILE A 31 -14.65 -21.42 -9.29
CA ILE A 31 -13.51 -22.33 -9.11
C ILE A 31 -13.17 -22.30 -7.63
N GLY A 32 -13.10 -23.49 -7.02
CA GLY A 32 -12.72 -23.63 -5.63
C GLY A 32 -12.65 -25.08 -5.18
N SER A 33 -11.50 -25.45 -4.63
CA SER A 33 -11.48 -26.42 -3.53
C SER A 33 -11.83 -25.69 -2.21
N TYR A 34 -11.96 -26.44 -1.11
CA TYR A 34 -12.33 -25.93 0.21
C TYR A 34 -11.59 -24.65 0.64
N SER A 35 -10.32 -24.50 0.25
CA SER A 35 -9.51 -23.31 0.58
C SER A 35 -10.06 -21.99 0.02
N HIS A 36 -10.56 -21.99 -1.22
CA HIS A 36 -11.05 -20.75 -1.86
C HIS A 36 -12.27 -20.19 -1.14
N ARG A 37 -13.12 -21.05 -0.56
CA ARG A 37 -14.25 -20.62 0.25
C ARG A 37 -13.82 -20.17 1.64
N VAL A 38 -13.03 -20.96 2.36
CA VAL A 38 -12.60 -20.65 3.73
C VAL A 38 -11.90 -19.29 3.82
N CYS A 39 -11.13 -18.91 2.80
CA CYS A 39 -10.44 -17.63 2.79
C CYS A 39 -11.38 -16.42 2.79
N ILE A 40 -12.51 -16.48 2.08
CA ILE A 40 -13.45 -15.34 1.90
C ILE A 40 -14.67 -15.39 2.83
N GLN A 41 -15.02 -16.58 3.35
CA GLN A 41 -16.18 -16.79 4.22
C GLN A 41 -16.29 -15.77 5.39
N PRO A 42 -15.21 -15.32 6.06
CA PRO A 42 -15.30 -14.27 7.09
C PRO A 42 -15.78 -12.90 6.59
N LEU A 43 -15.54 -12.55 5.32
CA LEU A 43 -16.05 -11.32 4.70
C LEU A 43 -17.53 -11.47 4.29
N VAL A 44 -17.93 -12.65 3.83
CA VAL A 44 -19.34 -13.01 3.58
C VAL A 44 -20.16 -12.81 4.87
N GLU A 45 -19.66 -13.35 5.99
CA GLU A 45 -20.25 -13.23 7.32
C GLU A 45 -20.30 -11.77 7.78
N LYS A 46 -19.18 -11.03 7.68
CA LYS A 46 -19.10 -9.61 8.07
C LYS A 46 -20.08 -8.70 7.32
N LEU A 47 -20.30 -8.93 6.02
CA LEU A 47 -21.23 -8.12 5.23
C LEU A 47 -22.70 -8.48 5.55
N ALA A 48 -23.00 -9.75 5.82
CA ALA A 48 -24.32 -10.16 6.30
C ALA A 48 -24.66 -9.55 7.68
N ASP A 49 -23.66 -9.46 8.59
CA ASP A 49 -23.76 -8.76 9.88
C ASP A 49 -23.96 -7.24 9.73
N LEU A 50 -23.40 -6.63 8.69
CA LEU A 50 -23.62 -5.22 8.33
C LEU A 50 -24.98 -4.96 7.65
N GLY A 51 -25.78 -6.01 7.42
CA GLY A 51 -27.15 -5.91 6.91
C GLY A 51 -27.29 -6.03 5.38
N HIS A 52 -26.24 -6.41 4.66
CA HIS A 52 -26.30 -6.65 3.21
C HIS A 52 -27.05 -7.95 2.87
N ASP A 53 -27.69 -7.99 1.70
CA ASP A 53 -28.28 -9.20 1.12
C ASP A 53 -27.19 -9.97 0.35
N VAL A 54 -26.52 -10.90 1.04
CA VAL A 54 -25.31 -11.55 0.55
C VAL A 54 -25.64 -12.88 -0.13
N HIS A 55 -25.19 -13.03 -1.37
CA HIS A 55 -25.32 -14.25 -2.17
C HIS A 55 -23.95 -14.90 -2.42
N VAL A 56 -23.89 -16.23 -2.44
CA VAL A 56 -22.65 -16.99 -2.68
C VAL A 56 -22.85 -18.06 -3.74
N PHE A 57 -22.24 -17.88 -4.92
CA PHE A 57 -22.06 -18.95 -5.90
C PHE A 57 -20.69 -19.60 -5.64
N SER A 58 -20.66 -20.75 -4.97
CA SER A 58 -19.41 -21.47 -4.69
C SER A 58 -19.55 -22.96 -4.96
N THR A 59 -18.48 -23.58 -5.46
CA THR A 59 -18.34 -25.03 -5.66
C THR A 59 -18.26 -25.85 -4.36
N THR A 60 -18.06 -25.18 -3.21
CA THR A 60 -18.01 -25.79 -1.89
C THR A 60 -19.18 -25.26 -1.06
N LYS A 61 -20.05 -26.15 -0.56
CA LYS A 61 -21.13 -25.79 0.37
C LYS A 61 -20.53 -25.35 1.73
N PRO A 62 -21.16 -24.44 2.49
CA PRO A 62 -20.66 -24.04 3.80
C PRO A 62 -20.80 -25.18 4.81
N GLU A 63 -19.96 -25.20 5.85
CA GLU A 63 -20.12 -26.16 6.96
C GLU A 63 -21.44 -25.96 7.73
N LYS A 64 -21.93 -24.71 7.79
CA LYS A 64 -23.15 -24.29 8.47
C LYS A 64 -23.80 -23.14 7.70
N PRO A 65 -25.13 -23.07 7.58
CA PRO A 65 -25.82 -21.88 7.08
C PRO A 65 -25.54 -20.66 7.97
N TYR A 66 -25.60 -19.46 7.38
CA TYR A 66 -25.41 -18.18 8.07
C TYR A 66 -26.62 -17.26 7.80
N PRO A 67 -27.07 -16.44 8.76
CA PRO A 67 -28.16 -15.47 8.54
C PRO A 67 -27.84 -14.51 7.38
N ASN A 68 -28.86 -14.09 6.62
CA ASN A 68 -28.73 -13.17 5.48
C ASN A 68 -27.76 -13.62 4.35
N VAL A 69 -27.36 -14.91 4.32
CA VAL A 69 -26.49 -15.48 3.27
C VAL A 69 -27.26 -16.51 2.44
N THR A 70 -27.37 -16.27 1.13
CA THR A 70 -28.06 -17.14 0.17
C THR A 70 -27.08 -17.90 -0.72
N GLU A 71 -27.05 -19.24 -0.61
CA GLU A 71 -26.29 -20.09 -1.53
C GLU A 71 -26.95 -20.14 -2.92
N VAL A 72 -26.15 -19.89 -3.97
CA VAL A 72 -26.59 -19.80 -5.37
C VAL A 72 -26.14 -21.05 -6.12
N LEU A 73 -27.10 -21.79 -6.69
CA LEU A 73 -26.88 -23.00 -7.50
C LEU A 73 -25.95 -24.07 -6.84
N PRO A 74 -26.06 -24.34 -5.52
CA PRO A 74 -25.01 -25.03 -4.75
C PRO A 74 -24.84 -26.52 -5.06
N ASP A 75 -25.79 -27.15 -5.76
CA ASP A 75 -25.68 -28.55 -6.21
C ASP A 75 -25.02 -28.65 -7.59
N PHE A 76 -25.32 -27.71 -8.49
CA PHE A 76 -24.66 -27.60 -9.80
C PHE A 76 -23.17 -27.25 -9.65
N SER A 77 -22.84 -26.27 -8.82
CA SER A 77 -21.45 -25.88 -8.54
C SER A 77 -20.66 -27.01 -7.84
N ALA A 78 -21.30 -27.77 -6.94
CA ALA A 78 -20.69 -28.92 -6.30
C ALA A 78 -20.46 -30.10 -7.26
N GLN A 79 -21.28 -30.25 -8.31
CA GLN A 79 -21.04 -31.24 -9.36
C GLN A 79 -19.84 -30.84 -10.23
N ILE A 80 -19.75 -29.58 -10.64
CA ILE A 80 -18.58 -29.02 -11.35
C ILE A 80 -17.25 -29.35 -10.63
N ALA A 81 -17.19 -29.19 -9.31
CA ALA A 81 -15.97 -29.54 -8.56
C ALA A 81 -15.64 -31.04 -8.55
N LYS A 82 -16.64 -31.93 -8.54
CA LYS A 82 -16.40 -33.38 -8.67
C LYS A 82 -15.85 -33.72 -10.05
N ASP A 83 -16.39 -33.11 -11.10
CA ASP A 83 -16.01 -33.40 -12.49
C ASP A 83 -14.58 -32.92 -12.80
N ASN A 84 -14.12 -31.84 -12.16
CA ASN A 84 -12.75 -31.32 -12.31
C ASN A 84 -11.73 -31.94 -11.33
N PHE A 85 -12.11 -32.17 -10.07
CA PHE A 85 -11.17 -32.49 -8.97
C PHE A 85 -11.46 -33.80 -8.23
N GLY A 86 -12.61 -34.45 -8.48
CA GLY A 86 -12.97 -35.73 -7.86
C GLY A 86 -12.30 -36.96 -8.47
N GLY A 87 -11.59 -36.78 -9.58
CA GLY A 87 -10.87 -37.85 -10.28
C GLY A 87 -9.62 -38.35 -9.54
N ASP A 88 -9.11 -39.47 -10.05
CA ASP A 88 -7.75 -39.93 -9.75
C ASP A 88 -6.77 -39.08 -10.57
N LEU A 89 -6.03 -38.19 -9.89
CA LEU A 89 -5.10 -37.23 -10.51
C LEU A 89 -3.92 -37.90 -11.24
N THR A 90 -3.65 -39.18 -10.94
CA THR A 90 -2.66 -39.98 -11.66
C THR A 90 -3.26 -40.52 -12.96
N LYS A 91 -4.47 -41.08 -12.91
CA LYS A 91 -5.17 -41.65 -14.10
C LYS A 91 -5.72 -40.61 -15.06
N SER A 92 -6.08 -39.41 -14.58
CA SER A 92 -6.38 -38.27 -15.47
C SER A 92 -5.13 -37.78 -16.23
N GLY A 93 -3.94 -38.26 -15.86
CA GLY A 93 -2.68 -37.73 -16.32
C GLY A 93 -2.48 -36.27 -15.91
N THR A 94 -3.19 -35.77 -14.89
CA THR A 94 -3.01 -34.38 -14.42
C THR A 94 -1.66 -34.26 -13.73
N LEU A 95 -1.30 -35.18 -12.82
CA LEU A 95 0.01 -35.17 -12.18
C LEU A 95 1.17 -35.42 -13.16
N GLY A 96 0.95 -36.23 -14.22
CA GLY A 96 1.94 -36.44 -15.29
C GLY A 96 2.08 -35.21 -16.20
N ARG A 97 0.98 -34.59 -16.61
CA ARG A 97 0.99 -33.28 -17.32
C ARG A 97 1.64 -32.17 -16.49
N LEU A 98 1.59 -32.26 -15.15
CA LEU A 98 2.26 -31.39 -14.19
C LEU A 98 3.68 -31.84 -13.80
N LYS A 99 4.24 -32.90 -14.41
CA LYS A 99 5.66 -33.26 -14.26
C LYS A 99 6.43 -33.06 -15.56
N ASP A 100 5.95 -33.62 -16.66
CA ASP A 100 6.75 -33.75 -17.89
C ASP A 100 6.76 -32.49 -18.79
N LYS A 101 6.18 -31.35 -18.35
CA LYS A 101 5.86 -30.21 -19.24
C LYS A 101 6.18 -28.79 -18.75
N PHE A 102 6.70 -28.61 -17.53
CA PHE A 102 6.99 -27.28 -16.95
C PHE A 102 8.21 -26.53 -17.55
N TYR A 103 8.70 -26.95 -18.73
CA TYR A 103 9.81 -26.29 -19.44
C TYR A 103 9.36 -25.33 -20.56
N ASP A 104 8.09 -25.38 -20.99
CA ASP A 104 7.53 -24.45 -21.99
C ASP A 104 6.42 -23.59 -21.35
N PRO A 105 6.65 -22.27 -21.13
CA PRO A 105 5.67 -21.38 -20.51
C PRO A 105 4.37 -21.18 -21.29
N LEU A 106 4.40 -21.29 -22.63
CA LEU A 106 3.20 -21.15 -23.47
C LEU A 106 2.33 -22.40 -23.34
N LEU A 107 2.93 -23.58 -23.33
CA LEU A 107 2.20 -24.83 -23.09
C LEU A 107 1.67 -24.88 -21.65
N GLU A 108 2.46 -24.47 -20.67
CA GLU A 108 2.03 -24.36 -19.27
C GLU A 108 0.77 -23.51 -19.12
N GLY A 109 0.79 -22.26 -19.63
CA GLY A 109 -0.33 -21.34 -19.59
C GLY A 109 -1.56 -21.86 -20.33
N ASN A 110 -1.39 -22.31 -21.59
CA ASN A 110 -2.51 -22.80 -22.39
C ASN A 110 -3.23 -23.99 -21.75
N ASN A 111 -2.51 -24.95 -21.14
CA ASN A 111 -3.14 -26.08 -20.43
C ASN A 111 -3.99 -25.63 -19.22
N LEU A 112 -3.58 -24.57 -18.51
CA LEU A 112 -4.36 -24.02 -17.39
C LEU A 112 -5.56 -23.20 -17.89
N TRP A 113 -5.39 -22.44 -18.97
CA TRP A 113 -6.49 -21.73 -19.61
C TRP A 113 -7.56 -22.68 -20.13
N ASP A 114 -7.19 -23.79 -20.77
CA ASP A 114 -8.14 -24.80 -21.26
C ASP A 114 -8.99 -25.39 -20.12
N LEU A 115 -8.40 -25.62 -18.93
CA LEU A 115 -9.15 -26.03 -17.74
C LEU A 115 -10.19 -24.98 -17.32
N PHE A 116 -9.82 -23.70 -17.30
CA PHE A 116 -10.71 -22.60 -16.93
C PHE A 116 -11.78 -22.30 -18.00
N ILE A 117 -11.47 -22.52 -19.27
CA ILE A 117 -12.41 -22.43 -20.41
C ILE A 117 -13.44 -23.55 -20.32
N ALA A 118 -13.01 -24.81 -20.24
CA ALA A 118 -13.92 -25.96 -20.14
C ALA A 118 -14.84 -25.87 -18.91
N ASP A 119 -14.33 -25.29 -17.82
CA ASP A 119 -15.13 -25.06 -16.63
C ASP A 119 -16.10 -23.87 -16.73
N THR A 120 -15.87 -22.96 -17.67
CA THR A 120 -16.80 -21.88 -18.01
C THR A 120 -17.83 -22.34 -19.05
N GLU A 121 -17.45 -23.22 -19.98
CA GLU A 121 -18.35 -23.88 -20.93
C GLU A 121 -19.47 -24.64 -20.20
N ARG A 122 -19.13 -25.49 -19.22
CA ARG A 122 -20.14 -26.20 -18.42
C ARG A 122 -21.14 -25.26 -17.73
N MET A 123 -20.72 -24.05 -17.36
CA MET A 123 -21.60 -23.03 -16.78
C MET A 123 -22.53 -22.42 -17.84
N VAL A 124 -21.99 -22.00 -19.00
CA VAL A 124 -22.80 -21.45 -20.10
C VAL A 124 -23.75 -22.48 -20.72
N ASP A 125 -23.38 -23.75 -20.73
CA ASP A 125 -24.19 -24.83 -21.29
C ASP A 125 -25.26 -25.37 -20.31
N ASN A 126 -25.19 -25.04 -19.02
CA ASN A 126 -26.22 -25.37 -18.04
C ASN A 126 -27.42 -24.40 -18.08
N GLU A 127 -28.65 -24.95 -18.15
CA GLU A 127 -29.88 -24.14 -18.26
C GLU A 127 -30.21 -23.33 -17.00
N GLU A 128 -29.98 -23.90 -15.81
CA GLU A 128 -30.26 -23.22 -14.53
C GLU A 128 -29.34 -22.01 -14.35
N PHE A 129 -28.06 -22.16 -14.69
CA PHE A 129 -27.09 -21.06 -14.72
C PHE A 129 -27.44 -20.00 -15.77
N ARG A 130 -27.78 -20.39 -17.01
CA ARG A 130 -28.23 -19.43 -18.05
C ARG A 130 -29.42 -18.60 -17.58
N LYS A 131 -30.42 -19.26 -16.97
CA LYS A 131 -31.64 -18.64 -16.45
C LYS A 131 -31.33 -17.69 -15.30
N TRP A 132 -30.50 -18.12 -14.34
CA TRP A 132 -30.05 -17.27 -13.22
C TRP A 132 -29.27 -16.05 -13.73
N ALA A 133 -28.27 -16.24 -14.59
CA ALA A 133 -27.39 -15.17 -15.08
C ALA A 133 -28.15 -14.10 -15.89
N ASN A 134 -29.22 -14.48 -16.60
CA ASN A 134 -30.07 -13.56 -17.35
C ASN A 134 -31.19 -12.90 -16.52
N THR A 135 -31.42 -13.30 -15.26
CA THR A 135 -32.53 -12.77 -14.44
C THR A 135 -32.11 -12.15 -13.11
N ALA A 136 -30.97 -12.56 -12.55
CA ALA A 136 -30.45 -12.00 -11.31
C ALA A 136 -29.91 -10.57 -11.49
N LYS A 137 -29.87 -9.82 -10.38
CA LYS A 137 -29.29 -8.49 -10.27
C LYS A 137 -28.58 -8.36 -8.93
N TYR A 138 -27.48 -7.63 -8.91
CA TYR A 138 -26.66 -7.33 -7.75
C TYR A 138 -26.09 -5.91 -7.93
N ASP A 139 -25.85 -5.21 -6.83
CA ASP A 139 -25.17 -3.91 -6.86
C ASP A 139 -23.65 -4.08 -6.99
N LEU A 140 -23.14 -5.21 -6.48
CA LEU A 140 -21.73 -5.55 -6.42
C LEU A 140 -21.52 -7.06 -6.68
N ILE A 141 -20.52 -7.40 -7.50
CA ILE A 141 -20.02 -8.76 -7.66
C ILE A 141 -18.55 -8.81 -7.25
N LEU A 142 -18.23 -9.64 -6.24
CA LEU A 142 -16.89 -9.94 -5.79
C LEU A 142 -16.54 -11.36 -6.27
N TYR A 143 -15.57 -11.51 -7.18
CA TYR A 143 -15.29 -12.80 -7.82
C TYR A 143 -13.86 -13.31 -7.58
N ASN A 144 -13.71 -14.64 -7.58
CA ASN A 144 -12.40 -15.29 -7.51
C ASN A 144 -11.62 -15.05 -8.82
N HIS A 145 -10.54 -14.27 -8.75
CA HIS A 145 -9.69 -13.94 -9.89
C HIS A 145 -8.98 -15.18 -10.45
N ALA A 146 -8.74 -16.21 -9.63
CA ALA A 146 -8.16 -17.48 -10.09
C ALA A 146 -9.14 -18.26 -10.99
N GLY A 147 -9.09 -17.96 -12.29
CA GLY A 147 -9.75 -18.69 -13.37
C GLY A 147 -11.18 -18.30 -13.70
N LYS A 148 -11.85 -17.43 -12.92
CA LYS A 148 -13.24 -16.98 -13.18
C LYS A 148 -13.36 -15.55 -13.73
N HIS A 149 -12.41 -15.15 -14.58
CA HIS A 149 -12.46 -13.91 -15.37
C HIS A 149 -13.80 -13.66 -16.08
N PHE A 150 -14.48 -14.72 -16.54
CA PHE A 150 -15.84 -14.66 -17.11
C PHE A 150 -16.88 -13.90 -16.26
N ALA A 151 -16.68 -13.80 -14.94
CA ALA A 151 -17.54 -13.05 -14.03
C ALA A 151 -17.75 -11.59 -14.46
N VAL A 152 -16.78 -10.96 -15.15
CA VAL A 152 -16.92 -9.56 -15.59
C VAL A 152 -18.00 -9.37 -16.66
N ALA A 153 -18.23 -10.36 -17.53
CA ALA A 153 -19.31 -10.32 -18.52
C ALA A 153 -20.69 -10.44 -17.84
N VAL A 154 -20.78 -11.27 -16.78
CA VAL A 154 -21.98 -11.39 -15.93
C VAL A 154 -22.24 -10.08 -15.18
N ALA A 155 -21.21 -9.48 -14.58
CA ALA A 155 -21.32 -8.18 -13.91
C ALA A 155 -21.72 -7.05 -14.86
N TYR A 156 -21.14 -7.00 -16.06
CA TYR A 156 -21.48 -6.02 -17.10
C TYR A 156 -22.95 -6.10 -17.50
N LYS A 157 -23.48 -7.32 -17.76
CA LYS A 157 -24.91 -7.54 -18.03
C LYS A 157 -25.80 -7.04 -16.89
N MET A 158 -25.40 -7.29 -15.65
CA MET A 158 -26.14 -6.89 -14.44
C MET A 158 -25.97 -5.40 -14.09
N ARG A 159 -24.98 -4.71 -14.70
CA ARG A 159 -24.51 -3.35 -14.36
C ARG A 159 -24.02 -3.21 -12.91
N ALA A 160 -23.49 -4.30 -12.36
CA ALA A 160 -22.94 -4.34 -11.01
C ALA A 160 -21.52 -3.76 -10.97
N LYS A 161 -21.13 -3.19 -9.83
CA LYS A 161 -19.72 -2.89 -9.50
C LYS A 161 -18.93 -4.20 -9.37
N ILE A 162 -17.62 -4.17 -9.63
CA ILE A 162 -16.78 -5.37 -9.70
C ILE A 162 -15.61 -5.29 -8.73
N ILE A 163 -15.48 -6.26 -7.82
CA ILE A 163 -14.25 -6.44 -7.04
C ILE A 163 -13.63 -7.79 -7.41
N THR A 164 -12.32 -7.80 -7.66
CA THR A 164 -11.56 -9.05 -7.83
C THR A 164 -11.04 -9.54 -6.49
N PHE A 165 -10.83 -10.85 -6.34
CA PHE A 165 -10.07 -11.42 -5.22
C PHE A 165 -9.07 -12.47 -5.70
N MET A 166 -7.78 -12.23 -5.46
CA MET A 166 -6.70 -13.16 -5.80
C MET A 166 -6.28 -14.00 -4.57
N PRO A 167 -6.65 -15.31 -4.50
CA PRO A 167 -6.47 -16.15 -3.31
C PRO A 167 -5.02 -16.62 -3.09
N ALA A 168 -4.19 -16.59 -4.14
CA ALA A 168 -2.81 -17.08 -4.16
C ALA A 168 -1.74 -15.96 -4.14
N GLY A 169 -2.19 -14.70 -4.11
CA GLY A 169 -1.35 -13.54 -4.41
C GLY A 169 -1.13 -13.33 -5.91
N VAL A 170 -0.68 -12.13 -6.30
CA VAL A 170 -0.50 -11.76 -7.71
C VAL A 170 0.83 -12.27 -8.24
N GLY A 171 0.81 -13.07 -9.32
CA GLY A 171 2.01 -13.72 -9.86
C GLY A 171 2.43 -13.22 -11.25
N HIS A 172 1.47 -12.81 -12.09
CA HIS A 172 1.73 -12.65 -13.51
C HIS A 172 1.74 -11.20 -14.02
N MET A 173 2.55 -10.95 -15.05
CA MET A 173 2.50 -9.76 -15.90
C MET A 173 1.11 -9.55 -16.51
N PHE A 174 0.39 -10.65 -16.78
CA PHE A 174 -1.03 -10.66 -17.13
C PHE A 174 -1.89 -9.97 -16.06
N ASP A 175 -1.86 -10.47 -14.81
CA ASP A 175 -2.59 -9.88 -13.69
C ASP A 175 -2.19 -8.40 -13.50
N SER A 176 -0.90 -8.08 -13.66
CA SER A 176 -0.34 -6.73 -13.49
C SER A 176 -0.84 -5.73 -14.53
N ASP A 177 -0.86 -6.08 -15.82
CA ASP A 177 -1.38 -5.23 -16.89
C ASP A 177 -2.89 -4.93 -16.71
N LEU A 178 -3.67 -5.89 -16.19
CA LEU A 178 -5.08 -5.66 -15.88
C LEU A 178 -5.29 -4.75 -14.66
N SER A 179 -4.51 -4.94 -13.60
CA SER A 179 -4.68 -4.26 -12.31
C SER A 179 -3.92 -2.94 -12.19
N GLY A 180 -3.06 -2.60 -13.15
CA GLY A 180 -2.19 -1.43 -13.09
C GLY A 180 -1.05 -1.57 -12.07
N LEU A 181 -0.63 -2.80 -11.76
CA LEU A 181 0.52 -3.06 -10.90
C LEU A 181 1.84 -2.87 -11.66
N PRO A 182 2.92 -2.41 -10.99
CA PRO A 182 4.25 -2.42 -11.58
C PRO A 182 4.69 -3.85 -11.90
N ILE A 183 5.28 -4.06 -13.07
CA ILE A 183 5.75 -5.37 -13.51
C ILE A 183 7.15 -5.63 -12.93
N GLU A 184 7.19 -6.12 -11.69
CA GLU A 184 8.40 -6.37 -10.89
C GLU A 184 9.15 -7.67 -11.30
N SER A 185 9.13 -8.04 -12.59
CA SER A 185 9.42 -9.37 -13.19
C SER A 185 10.88 -9.86 -13.15
N SER A 186 11.57 -9.58 -12.06
CA SER A 186 12.99 -9.24 -12.13
C SER A 186 13.69 -9.20 -10.77
N TRP A 187 12.93 -8.87 -9.73
CA TRP A 187 13.25 -9.13 -8.33
C TRP A 187 12.15 -9.99 -7.71
N PHE A 188 10.89 -9.78 -8.10
CA PHE A 188 9.77 -10.58 -7.64
C PHE A 188 9.70 -11.87 -8.46
N PRO A 189 9.79 -13.05 -7.82
CA PRO A 189 9.73 -14.32 -8.53
C PRO A 189 8.32 -14.71 -8.97
N LEU A 190 8.26 -15.55 -10.01
CA LEU A 190 7.05 -16.29 -10.32
C LEU A 190 6.64 -17.20 -9.16
N TRP A 191 5.33 -17.34 -8.99
CA TRP A 191 4.64 -18.30 -8.11
C TRP A 191 5.20 -19.74 -8.21
N HIS A 192 5.55 -20.22 -9.41
CA HIS A 192 6.15 -21.54 -9.61
C HIS A 192 7.66 -21.65 -9.30
N GLN A 193 8.39 -20.56 -9.01
CA GLN A 193 9.86 -20.56 -9.00
C GLN A 193 10.52 -19.86 -7.79
N GLY A 194 9.85 -18.88 -7.17
CA GLY A 194 10.00 -18.46 -5.77
C GLY A 194 11.29 -17.80 -5.25
N SER A 195 12.43 -17.86 -5.93
CA SER A 195 13.70 -17.24 -5.46
C SER A 195 13.73 -15.72 -5.67
N PRO A 196 14.11 -14.88 -4.70
CA PRO A 196 14.38 -13.45 -4.93
C PRO A 196 15.85 -13.19 -5.32
N TYR A 197 16.60 -14.23 -5.69
CA TYR A 197 18.00 -14.16 -6.13
C TYR A 197 18.13 -14.77 -7.52
N PHE A 198 18.58 -13.98 -8.49
CA PHE A 198 18.71 -14.37 -9.89
C PHE A 198 20.07 -14.02 -10.48
N PHE A 199 20.71 -15.00 -11.13
CA PHE A 199 21.74 -14.74 -12.11
C PHE A 199 21.11 -14.16 -13.39
N ILE A 200 21.93 -13.66 -14.32
CA ILE A 200 21.42 -12.93 -15.50
C ILE A 200 20.50 -13.80 -16.40
N PRO A 201 20.84 -15.06 -16.73
CA PRO A 201 20.00 -15.92 -17.57
C PRO A 201 18.60 -16.17 -16.97
N ASP A 202 18.52 -16.37 -15.65
CA ASP A 202 17.25 -16.65 -14.97
C ASP A 202 16.27 -15.48 -15.18
N ARG A 203 16.74 -14.23 -15.07
CA ARG A 203 15.92 -13.02 -15.31
C ARG A 203 15.34 -12.98 -16.72
N PHE A 204 16.12 -13.41 -17.73
CA PHE A 204 15.61 -13.53 -19.11
C PHE A 204 14.56 -14.62 -19.23
N LEU A 205 14.73 -15.76 -18.55
CA LEU A 205 13.73 -16.84 -18.52
C LEU A 205 12.43 -16.39 -17.82
N TYR A 206 12.52 -15.63 -16.72
CA TYR A 206 11.35 -15.05 -16.04
C TYR A 206 10.63 -14.01 -16.89
N ALA A 207 11.36 -13.10 -17.55
CA ALA A 207 10.77 -12.13 -18.47
C ALA A 207 10.08 -12.83 -19.65
N TYR A 208 10.70 -13.88 -20.21
CA TYR A 208 10.09 -14.69 -21.27
C TYR A 208 8.83 -15.43 -20.79
N HIS A 209 8.87 -16.08 -19.63
CA HIS A 209 7.72 -16.80 -19.04
C HIS A 209 6.55 -15.84 -18.79
N GLN A 210 6.82 -14.66 -18.23
CA GLN A 210 5.81 -13.61 -18.03
C GLN A 210 5.20 -13.10 -19.35
N LEU A 211 6.01 -12.86 -20.38
CA LEU A 211 5.54 -12.45 -21.71
C LEU A 211 4.74 -13.57 -22.41
N ALA A 212 5.18 -14.82 -22.27
CA ALA A 212 4.48 -15.99 -22.80
C ALA A 212 3.07 -16.11 -22.17
N TRP A 213 2.96 -16.02 -20.84
CA TRP A 213 1.68 -16.02 -20.14
C TRP A 213 0.82 -14.81 -20.50
N TYR A 214 1.42 -13.63 -20.68
CA TYR A 214 0.73 -12.43 -21.15
C TYR A 214 0.08 -12.62 -22.53
N PHE A 215 0.85 -13.06 -23.51
CA PHE A 215 0.38 -13.27 -24.87
C PHE A 215 -0.57 -14.47 -24.99
N SER A 216 -0.35 -15.51 -24.19
CA SER A 216 -1.28 -16.64 -24.02
C SER A 216 -2.64 -16.15 -23.48
N ALA A 217 -2.67 -15.37 -22.39
CA ALA A 217 -3.92 -14.80 -21.89
C ALA A 217 -4.63 -13.94 -22.97
N LYS A 218 -3.86 -13.06 -23.64
CA LYS A 218 -4.38 -12.08 -24.61
C LYS A 218 -4.90 -12.68 -25.92
N TRP A 219 -4.29 -13.75 -26.42
CA TRP A 219 -4.60 -14.31 -27.75
C TRP A 219 -5.16 -15.74 -27.74
N TYR A 220 -5.07 -16.46 -26.62
CA TYR A 220 -5.60 -17.83 -26.47
C TYR A 220 -6.80 -17.89 -25.53
N TYR A 221 -6.74 -17.23 -24.37
CA TYR A 221 -7.76 -17.32 -23.32
C TYR A 221 -8.93 -16.35 -23.52
N PHE A 222 -8.68 -15.04 -23.61
CA PHE A 222 -9.78 -14.07 -23.71
C PHE A 222 -10.68 -14.20 -24.93
N PRO A 223 -10.17 -14.42 -26.16
CA PRO A 223 -11.05 -14.56 -27.33
C PRO A 223 -12.08 -15.69 -27.19
N ARG A 224 -11.76 -16.73 -26.42
CA ARG A 224 -12.69 -17.82 -26.07
C ARG A 224 -13.65 -17.43 -24.95
N LEU A 225 -13.20 -16.74 -23.89
CA LEU A 225 -14.13 -16.20 -22.88
C LEU A 225 -15.14 -15.23 -23.51
N ASP A 226 -14.72 -14.43 -24.49
CA ASP A 226 -15.57 -13.51 -25.23
C ASP A 226 -16.55 -14.26 -26.17
N GLU A 227 -16.19 -15.44 -26.65
CA GLU A 227 -17.12 -16.35 -27.33
C GLU A 227 -18.17 -16.93 -26.37
N LEU A 228 -17.75 -17.38 -25.19
CA LEU A 228 -18.67 -17.86 -24.15
C LEU A 228 -19.60 -16.75 -23.64
N ALA A 229 -19.12 -15.51 -23.58
CA ALA A 229 -19.91 -14.35 -23.18
C ALA A 229 -21.00 -14.06 -24.21
N ARG A 230 -20.66 -14.08 -25.51
CA ARG A 230 -21.62 -13.96 -26.62
C ARG A 230 -22.57 -15.15 -26.72
N ARG A 231 -22.15 -16.37 -26.34
CA ARG A 231 -23.05 -17.54 -26.21
C ARG A 231 -24.06 -17.40 -25.08
N LEU A 232 -23.69 -16.78 -23.95
CA LEU A 232 -24.57 -16.53 -22.82
C LEU A 232 -25.52 -15.34 -23.04
N TYR A 233 -25.07 -14.34 -23.81
CA TYR A 233 -25.75 -13.06 -24.03
C TYR A 233 -25.71 -12.63 -25.52
N PRO A 234 -26.37 -13.36 -26.43
CA PRO A 234 -26.23 -13.15 -27.88
C PRO A 234 -26.82 -11.83 -28.40
N GLU A 235 -27.75 -11.22 -27.65
CA GLU A 235 -28.40 -9.94 -27.98
C GLU A 235 -27.63 -8.72 -27.43
N ASP A 236 -26.56 -8.92 -26.66
CA ASP A 236 -25.81 -7.87 -25.97
C ASP A 236 -24.43 -7.65 -26.61
N ASN A 237 -24.12 -6.41 -26.97
CA ASN A 237 -22.77 -6.02 -27.40
C ASN A 237 -21.85 -5.84 -26.18
N ILE A 238 -21.40 -6.97 -25.60
CA ILE A 238 -20.50 -7.01 -24.45
C ILE A 238 -19.05 -6.70 -24.90
N PRO A 239 -18.34 -5.76 -24.25
CA PRO A 239 -16.93 -5.47 -24.52
C PRO A 239 -16.01 -6.68 -24.23
N PRO A 240 -14.78 -6.71 -24.80
CA PRO A 240 -13.80 -7.74 -24.51
C PRO A 240 -13.52 -7.91 -23.01
N SER A 241 -13.30 -9.15 -22.58
CA SER A 241 -13.12 -9.48 -21.17
C SER A 241 -11.92 -8.76 -20.53
N ASP A 242 -10.84 -8.50 -21.29
CA ASP A 242 -9.67 -7.78 -20.76
C ASP A 242 -9.92 -6.27 -20.58
N GLU A 243 -10.75 -5.66 -21.42
CA GLU A 243 -11.26 -4.29 -21.22
C GLU A 243 -12.17 -4.21 -19.98
N LEU A 244 -13.08 -5.17 -19.81
CA LEU A 244 -13.96 -5.25 -18.64
C LEU A 244 -13.17 -5.46 -17.34
N LEU A 245 -12.08 -6.23 -17.38
CA LEU A 245 -11.20 -6.47 -16.23
C LEU A 245 -10.45 -5.21 -15.76
N ARG A 246 -9.90 -4.41 -16.69
CA ARG A 246 -9.32 -3.09 -16.36
C ARG A 246 -10.35 -2.13 -15.77
N ASN A 247 -11.62 -2.36 -16.07
CA ASN A 247 -12.74 -1.55 -15.58
C ASN A 247 -13.25 -1.94 -14.19
N ALA A 248 -12.76 -3.00 -13.53
CA ALA A 248 -13.13 -3.35 -12.15
C ALA A 248 -12.94 -2.19 -11.14
N ASP A 249 -13.68 -2.17 -10.04
CA ASP A 249 -13.69 -1.12 -9.01
C ASP A 249 -12.56 -1.24 -7.96
N LEU A 250 -12.16 -2.46 -7.62
CA LEU A 250 -11.06 -2.75 -6.68
C LEU A 250 -10.48 -4.15 -6.91
N TYR A 251 -9.24 -4.37 -6.47
CA TYR A 251 -8.55 -5.66 -6.57
C TYR A 251 -8.02 -6.09 -5.18
N PHE A 252 -8.63 -7.11 -4.58
CA PHE A 252 -8.16 -7.67 -3.30
C PHE A 252 -7.11 -8.78 -3.50
N ILE A 253 -6.09 -8.82 -2.64
CA ILE A 253 -5.05 -9.86 -2.68
C ILE A 253 -4.91 -10.55 -1.31
N ASN A 254 -4.81 -11.89 -1.31
CA ASN A 254 -4.55 -12.68 -0.11
C ASN A 254 -3.07 -12.71 0.26
N GLU A 255 -2.47 -11.54 0.50
CA GLU A 255 -1.06 -11.37 0.82
C GLU A 255 -0.84 -10.57 2.11
N HIS A 256 0.28 -10.84 2.77
CA HIS A 256 0.86 -10.01 3.81
C HIS A 256 2.38 -9.97 3.64
N TYR A 257 3.00 -8.80 3.83
CA TYR A 257 4.44 -8.59 3.65
C TYR A 257 5.32 -9.37 4.65
N SER A 258 4.73 -9.96 5.69
CA SER A 258 5.43 -10.87 6.63
C SER A 258 5.44 -12.33 6.20
N THR A 259 4.67 -12.73 5.18
CA THR A 259 4.56 -14.13 4.73
C THR A 259 4.84 -14.32 3.25
N GLY A 260 4.71 -13.26 2.44
CA GLY A 260 5.25 -13.17 1.08
C GLY A 260 6.41 -12.16 1.02
N TYR A 261 6.67 -11.59 -0.16
CA TYR A 261 7.65 -10.50 -0.31
C TYR A 261 6.96 -9.11 -0.27
N PRO A 262 7.56 -8.09 0.37
CA PRO A 262 7.03 -6.72 0.41
C PRO A 262 7.08 -6.04 -0.97
N ARG A 263 5.90 -5.68 -1.51
CA ARG A 263 5.70 -5.16 -2.88
C ARG A 263 5.03 -3.79 -2.93
N ALA A 264 5.21 -3.07 -4.03
CA ALA A 264 4.55 -1.79 -4.27
C ALA A 264 3.13 -1.97 -4.84
N PHE A 265 2.10 -1.51 -4.10
CA PHE A 265 0.69 -1.60 -4.51
C PHE A 265 0.08 -0.21 -4.73
N PRO A 266 -0.68 0.03 -5.82
CA PRO A 266 -1.46 1.26 -6.00
C PRO A 266 -2.71 1.25 -5.10
N PRO A 267 -3.38 2.40 -4.86
CA PRO A 267 -4.58 2.48 -4.00
C PRO A 267 -5.75 1.56 -4.42
N PHE A 268 -5.76 1.12 -5.67
CA PHE A 268 -6.70 0.16 -6.24
C PHE A 268 -6.50 -1.29 -5.78
N VAL A 269 -5.30 -1.65 -5.32
CA VAL A 269 -4.91 -3.02 -4.95
C VAL A 269 -4.72 -3.11 -3.44
N VAL A 270 -5.56 -3.90 -2.77
CA VAL A 270 -5.65 -3.90 -1.30
C VAL A 270 -5.26 -5.27 -0.72
N PRO A 271 -4.19 -5.36 0.07
CA PRO A 271 -3.79 -6.60 0.74
C PRO A 271 -4.68 -6.90 1.95
N ILE A 272 -5.38 -8.03 1.89
CA ILE A 272 -6.29 -8.53 2.92
C ILE A 272 -5.89 -9.95 3.38
N GLY A 273 -4.60 -10.29 3.26
CA GLY A 273 -4.09 -11.61 3.60
C GLY A 273 -4.38 -12.03 5.04
N GLY A 274 -4.92 -13.23 5.20
CA GLY A 274 -5.19 -13.82 6.52
C GLY A 274 -6.59 -13.60 7.09
N MET A 275 -7.62 -13.31 6.28
CA MET A 275 -9.01 -13.22 6.75
C MET A 275 -9.50 -14.47 7.50
N HIS A 276 -9.04 -15.68 7.12
CA HIS A 276 -9.43 -16.94 7.74
C HIS A 276 -8.69 -17.27 9.04
N LEU A 277 -7.76 -16.42 9.48
CA LEU A 277 -6.95 -16.66 10.68
C LEU A 277 -7.81 -16.42 11.94
N LYS A 278 -7.71 -17.35 12.88
CA LYS A 278 -8.47 -17.34 14.14
C LYS A 278 -7.54 -17.81 15.27
N GLU A 279 -7.67 -17.24 16.46
CA GLU A 279 -6.95 -17.76 17.63
C GLU A 279 -7.33 -19.21 17.91
N SER A 280 -6.44 -19.96 18.56
CA SER A 280 -6.71 -21.33 18.97
C SER A 280 -7.83 -21.36 20.01
N THR A 281 -8.77 -22.28 19.86
CA THR A 281 -9.81 -22.53 20.89
C THR A 281 -9.28 -23.32 22.07
N GLY A 282 -8.06 -23.87 21.96
CA GLY A 282 -7.44 -24.74 22.96
C GLY A 282 -8.12 -26.11 23.10
N LYS A 283 -8.98 -26.51 22.15
CA LYS A 283 -9.77 -27.74 22.22
C LYS A 283 -9.47 -28.64 21.03
N LEU A 284 -9.05 -29.87 21.29
CA LEU A 284 -8.87 -30.90 20.27
C LEU A 284 -9.91 -32.01 20.46
N PRO A 285 -10.11 -32.89 19.47
CA PRO A 285 -10.81 -34.15 19.68
C PRO A 285 -10.10 -35.00 20.74
N LYS A 286 -10.85 -35.66 21.62
CA LYS A 286 -10.31 -36.41 22.76
C LYS A 286 -9.21 -37.40 22.37
N ASP A 287 -9.34 -38.08 21.23
CA ASP A 287 -8.35 -39.05 20.75
C ASP A 287 -7.02 -38.40 20.32
N VAL A 288 -7.04 -37.13 19.93
CA VAL A 288 -5.83 -36.33 19.68
C VAL A 288 -5.24 -35.84 20.99
N ASP A 289 -6.05 -35.33 21.93
CA ASP A 289 -5.60 -34.91 23.26
C ASP A 289 -4.96 -36.06 24.06
N ASP A 290 -5.63 -37.22 24.14
CA ASP A 290 -5.13 -38.44 24.77
C ASP A 290 -3.77 -38.84 24.20
N PHE A 291 -3.60 -38.74 22.87
CA PHE A 291 -2.36 -39.08 22.18
C PHE A 291 -1.23 -38.08 22.47
N ILE A 292 -1.49 -36.77 22.47
CA ILE A 292 -0.46 -35.75 22.69
C ILE A 292 -0.18 -35.45 24.18
N ALA A 293 -0.99 -35.99 25.09
CA ALA A 293 -0.83 -35.82 26.54
C ALA A 293 0.61 -36.10 27.01
N THR A 294 1.20 -37.21 26.54
CA THR A 294 2.58 -37.63 26.87
C THR A 294 3.66 -37.19 25.88
N ALA A 295 3.34 -36.35 24.88
CA ALA A 295 4.35 -35.77 23.99
C ALA A 295 5.15 -34.66 24.70
N GLU A 296 6.46 -34.57 24.44
CA GLU A 296 7.23 -33.35 24.76
C GLU A 296 7.08 -32.34 23.61
N ARG A 297 7.30 -32.82 22.38
CA ARG A 297 7.20 -32.06 21.12
C ARG A 297 6.14 -32.65 20.21
N ILE A 298 5.47 -31.81 19.43
CA ILE A 298 4.52 -32.22 18.38
C ILE A 298 4.95 -31.61 17.04
N VAL A 299 4.99 -32.44 16.00
CA VAL A 299 5.04 -32.02 14.60
C VAL A 299 3.72 -32.36 13.93
N PHE A 300 3.11 -31.40 13.24
CA PHE A 300 1.94 -31.65 12.40
C PHE A 300 2.39 -31.88 10.95
N ILE A 301 1.72 -32.80 10.23
CA ILE A 301 2.00 -33.11 8.82
C ILE A 301 0.68 -33.02 8.03
N SER A 302 0.60 -32.13 7.04
CA SER A 302 -0.60 -31.94 6.21
C SER A 302 -0.25 -31.40 4.82
N PHE A 303 -0.50 -32.21 3.79
CA PHE A 303 -0.28 -31.85 2.38
C PHE A 303 -1.51 -31.21 1.71
N GLY A 304 -2.44 -30.68 2.51
CA GLY A 304 -3.59 -29.91 2.03
C GLY A 304 -4.82 -30.76 1.68
N SER A 305 -5.61 -30.32 0.70
CA SER A 305 -6.92 -30.91 0.35
C SER A 305 -7.00 -31.55 -1.04
N LEU A 306 -6.00 -31.34 -1.89
CA LEU A 306 -5.98 -31.82 -3.30
C LEU A 306 -4.87 -32.84 -3.56
N ILE A 307 -3.75 -32.75 -2.83
CA ILE A 307 -2.67 -33.75 -2.86
C ILE A 307 -3.06 -34.85 -1.88
N LYS A 308 -2.84 -36.10 -2.28
CA LYS A 308 -3.07 -37.28 -1.45
C LYS A 308 -1.73 -37.96 -1.20
N VAL A 309 -1.32 -38.10 0.05
CA VAL A 309 -0.06 -38.76 0.42
C VAL A 309 -0.07 -40.25 0.03
N SER A 310 -1.27 -40.86 0.00
CA SER A 310 -1.53 -42.22 -0.51
C SER A 310 -1.07 -42.46 -1.95
N ASP A 311 -0.98 -41.41 -2.76
CA ASP A 311 -0.72 -41.50 -4.20
C ASP A 311 0.79 -41.39 -4.51
N LEU A 312 1.64 -41.16 -3.49
CA LEU A 312 3.10 -41.26 -3.58
C LEU A 312 3.56 -42.72 -3.72
N PRO A 313 4.75 -43.00 -4.28
CA PRO A 313 5.31 -44.35 -4.32
C PRO A 313 5.39 -44.99 -2.92
N THR A 314 4.95 -46.24 -2.78
CA THR A 314 4.91 -46.96 -1.49
C THR A 314 6.26 -46.99 -0.78
N GLU A 315 7.37 -46.98 -1.52
CA GLU A 315 8.73 -46.90 -0.95
C GLU A 315 8.98 -45.58 -0.23
N LEU A 316 8.61 -44.46 -0.85
CA LEU A 316 8.73 -43.12 -0.27
C LEU A 316 7.81 -42.99 0.95
N GLN A 317 6.59 -43.53 0.90
CA GLN A 317 5.70 -43.59 2.06
C GLN A 317 6.36 -44.36 3.23
N ARG A 318 6.96 -45.53 2.97
CA ARG A 318 7.65 -46.34 3.98
C ARG A 318 8.85 -45.62 4.59
N GLU A 319 9.72 -45.01 3.78
CA GLU A 319 10.89 -44.29 4.28
C GLU A 319 10.53 -43.03 5.07
N LEU A 320 9.47 -42.31 4.67
CA LEU A 320 8.95 -41.18 5.45
C LEU A 320 8.39 -41.63 6.81
N ILE A 321 7.59 -42.70 6.85
CA ILE A 321 7.06 -43.30 8.09
C ILE A 321 8.20 -43.80 8.99
N ALA A 322 9.21 -44.47 8.42
CA ALA A 322 10.39 -44.93 9.15
C ALA A 322 11.29 -43.78 9.64
N THR A 323 11.26 -42.63 8.98
CA THR A 323 11.96 -41.41 9.42
C THR A 323 11.28 -40.81 10.64
N VAL A 324 9.97 -40.52 10.58
CA VAL A 324 9.25 -39.96 11.74
C VAL A 324 9.23 -40.92 12.94
N GLY A 325 9.16 -42.23 12.69
CA GLY A 325 9.29 -43.28 13.71
C GLY A 325 10.64 -43.35 14.42
N SER A 326 11.64 -42.56 14.03
CA SER A 326 12.96 -42.51 14.68
C SER A 326 13.14 -41.36 15.69
N PHE A 327 12.12 -40.53 15.90
CA PHE A 327 12.13 -39.40 16.82
C PHE A 327 11.36 -39.71 18.11
N ASN A 328 12.07 -40.21 19.13
CA ASN A 328 11.46 -40.71 20.37
C ASN A 328 10.87 -39.61 21.28
N ASP A 329 11.29 -38.34 21.12
CA ASP A 329 10.82 -37.17 21.89
C ASP A 329 9.56 -36.51 21.28
N THR A 330 9.30 -36.81 20.01
CA THR A 330 8.37 -36.05 19.16
C THR A 330 7.24 -36.95 18.69
N LYS A 331 6.00 -36.48 18.87
CA LYS A 331 4.82 -37.11 18.28
C LYS A 331 4.38 -36.41 17.00
N PHE A 332 3.94 -37.21 16.03
CA PHE A 332 3.54 -36.75 14.71
C PHE A 332 2.03 -36.92 14.53
N LEU A 333 1.35 -35.81 14.24
CA LEU A 333 -0.05 -35.80 13.85
C LEU A 333 -0.10 -35.68 12.33
N TRP A 334 -0.46 -36.75 11.62
CA TRP A 334 -0.34 -36.82 10.16
C TRP A 334 -1.72 -36.91 9.49
N LYS A 335 -2.12 -35.84 8.79
CA LYS A 335 -3.31 -35.86 7.92
C LYS A 335 -3.05 -36.82 6.75
N TRP A 336 -3.86 -37.87 6.65
CA TRP A 336 -3.66 -38.97 5.70
C TRP A 336 -4.90 -39.23 4.86
N GLU A 337 -4.74 -39.19 3.54
CA GLU A 337 -5.80 -39.46 2.56
C GLU A 337 -5.90 -40.96 2.26
N GLY A 338 -7.10 -41.45 1.90
CA GLY A 338 -7.31 -42.88 1.59
C GLY A 338 -7.44 -43.77 2.82
N GLU A 339 -6.81 -44.95 2.80
CA GLU A 339 -6.74 -45.87 3.94
C GLU A 339 -5.44 -45.66 4.73
N VAL A 340 -5.54 -45.74 6.05
CA VAL A 340 -4.40 -45.54 6.96
C VAL A 340 -3.57 -46.84 7.03
N PRO A 341 -2.22 -46.79 6.94
CA PRO A 341 -1.38 -47.97 7.07
C PRO A 341 -1.62 -48.75 8.37
N GLN A 342 -1.73 -50.07 8.29
CA GLN A 342 -2.04 -50.93 9.45
C GLN A 342 -0.92 -50.98 10.51
N HIS A 343 0.30 -50.55 10.15
CA HIS A 343 1.47 -50.54 11.02
C HIS A 343 2.12 -49.16 10.97
N LEU A 344 1.73 -48.31 11.92
CA LEU A 344 2.38 -47.02 12.19
C LEU A 344 3.22 -47.13 13.47
N PRO A 345 4.33 -46.37 13.60
CA PRO A 345 5.07 -46.26 14.85
C PRO A 345 4.23 -45.64 15.98
N ASP A 346 4.50 -45.99 17.24
CA ASP A 346 3.75 -45.51 18.42
C ASP A 346 3.74 -43.98 18.61
N ASN A 347 4.67 -43.27 17.96
CA ASN A 347 4.73 -41.81 17.95
C ASN A 347 3.98 -41.14 16.78
N VAL A 348 3.25 -41.90 15.93
CA VAL A 348 2.48 -41.37 14.78
C VAL A 348 0.97 -41.64 14.93
N LEU A 349 0.16 -40.58 14.93
CA LEU A 349 -1.31 -40.66 14.80
C LEU A 349 -1.74 -40.13 13.42
N ALA A 350 -2.25 -41.02 12.58
CA ALA A 350 -2.75 -40.67 11.25
C ALA A 350 -4.29 -40.64 11.19
N LYS A 351 -4.86 -39.55 10.66
CA LYS A 351 -6.33 -39.36 10.51
C LYS A 351 -6.66 -38.62 9.22
N LYS A 352 -7.87 -38.83 8.69
CA LYS A 352 -8.38 -38.14 7.48
C LYS A 352 -8.56 -36.63 7.65
N TRP A 353 -8.80 -36.17 8.88
CA TRP A 353 -9.00 -34.76 9.22
C TRP A 353 -8.52 -34.44 10.64
N PHE A 354 -8.12 -33.19 10.84
CA PHE A 354 -7.60 -32.62 12.08
C PHE A 354 -7.99 -31.14 12.19
N PRO A 355 -8.17 -30.57 13.40
CA PRO A 355 -8.32 -29.13 13.60
C PRO A 355 -6.96 -28.43 13.43
N GLN A 356 -6.55 -28.19 12.19
CA GLN A 356 -5.22 -27.64 11.84
C GLN A 356 -4.91 -26.33 12.60
N ASN A 357 -5.90 -25.45 12.80
CA ASN A 357 -5.70 -24.19 13.51
C ASN A 357 -5.34 -24.40 14.99
N ASP A 358 -6.12 -25.22 15.69
CA ASP A 358 -5.96 -25.47 17.12
C ASP A 358 -4.68 -26.28 17.43
N ILE A 359 -4.27 -27.16 16.52
CA ILE A 359 -2.99 -27.89 16.60
C ILE A 359 -1.80 -26.94 16.43
N LEU A 360 -1.82 -26.06 15.42
CA LEU A 360 -0.73 -25.10 15.19
C LEU A 360 -0.62 -24.11 16.35
N GLY A 361 -1.75 -23.66 16.91
CA GLY A 361 -1.79 -22.83 18.12
C GLY A 361 -1.62 -23.59 19.45
N HIS A 362 -1.32 -24.90 19.43
CA HIS A 362 -1.09 -25.68 20.65
C HIS A 362 0.36 -25.51 21.15
N THR A 363 0.56 -25.27 22.45
CA THR A 363 1.87 -24.89 23.01
C THR A 363 2.97 -25.96 22.83
N LYS A 364 2.61 -27.23 22.65
CA LYS A 364 3.56 -28.31 22.32
C LYS A 364 3.87 -28.46 20.81
N CYS A 365 3.15 -27.77 19.93
CA CYS A 365 3.51 -27.74 18.51
C CYS A 365 4.86 -27.00 18.35
N LYS A 366 5.77 -27.62 17.60
CA LYS A 366 7.12 -27.09 17.34
C LYS A 366 7.53 -27.14 15.87
N GLY A 367 6.72 -27.79 15.01
CA GLY A 367 7.02 -27.88 13.59
C GLY A 367 5.81 -28.28 12.76
N PHE A 368 5.80 -27.83 11.50
CA PHE A 368 4.76 -28.15 10.53
C PHE A 368 5.36 -28.61 9.20
N VAL A 369 5.08 -29.84 8.77
CA VAL A 369 5.39 -30.32 7.43
C VAL A 369 4.18 -30.07 6.54
N THR A 370 4.35 -29.31 5.47
CA THR A 370 3.25 -28.88 4.62
C THR A 370 3.62 -28.86 3.14
N GLN A 371 2.61 -28.98 2.27
CA GLN A 371 2.78 -28.72 0.84
C GLN A 371 2.96 -27.23 0.51
N GLY A 372 2.75 -26.31 1.47
CA GLY A 372 3.01 -24.89 1.26
C GLY A 372 1.88 -24.09 0.63
N GLY A 373 0.64 -24.58 0.61
CA GLY A 373 -0.50 -23.80 0.11
C GLY A 373 -0.81 -22.59 1.01
N GLN A 374 -1.06 -21.43 0.41
CA GLN A 374 -1.07 -20.10 1.05
C GLN A 374 -1.79 -20.04 2.41
N MET A 375 -3.00 -20.62 2.54
CA MET A 375 -3.74 -20.58 3.81
C MET A 375 -3.06 -21.32 4.96
N SER A 376 -2.40 -22.45 4.68
CA SER A 376 -1.68 -23.26 5.68
C SER A 376 -0.41 -22.54 6.14
N VAL A 377 0.29 -21.88 5.21
CA VAL A 377 1.47 -21.05 5.49
C VAL A 377 1.07 -19.85 6.37
N GLN A 378 -0.01 -19.15 6.02
CA GLN A 378 -0.53 -18.06 6.85
C GLN A 378 -0.98 -18.52 8.25
N GLN A 379 -1.53 -19.72 8.42
CA GLN A 379 -1.89 -20.27 9.73
C GLN A 379 -0.65 -20.59 10.59
N ALA A 380 0.37 -21.23 10.03
CA ALA A 380 1.61 -21.52 10.74
C ALA A 380 2.36 -20.23 11.10
N ALA A 381 2.38 -19.25 10.19
CA ALA A 381 2.88 -17.90 10.45
C ALA A 381 2.13 -17.21 11.60
N PHE A 382 0.79 -17.26 11.61
CA PHE A 382 -0.03 -16.65 12.68
C PHE A 382 0.24 -17.25 14.07
N HIS A 383 0.40 -18.57 14.17
CA HIS A 383 0.69 -19.25 15.44
C HIS A 383 2.20 -19.34 15.78
N GLY A 384 3.08 -18.80 14.92
CA GLY A 384 4.53 -18.78 15.16
C GLY A 384 5.22 -20.14 15.05
N VAL A 385 4.66 -21.06 14.25
CA VAL A 385 5.19 -22.43 14.05
C VAL A 385 6.14 -22.45 12.83
N PRO A 386 7.40 -22.89 12.99
CA PRO A 386 8.30 -23.06 11.85
C PRO A 386 7.91 -24.27 11.00
N MET A 387 8.26 -24.24 9.70
CA MET A 387 7.72 -25.22 8.75
C MET A 387 8.72 -25.79 7.75
N ILE A 388 8.54 -27.07 7.40
CA ILE A 388 9.17 -27.70 6.23
C ILE A 388 8.13 -27.67 5.12
N VAL A 389 8.49 -27.03 4.01
CA VAL A 389 7.62 -26.83 2.86
C VAL A 389 8.10 -27.70 1.71
N VAL A 390 7.24 -28.65 1.33
CA VAL A 390 7.43 -29.59 0.23
C VAL A 390 6.50 -29.21 -0.92
N PRO A 391 6.91 -28.28 -1.80
CA PRO A 391 6.04 -27.78 -2.84
C PRO A 391 5.78 -28.84 -3.93
N VAL A 392 4.60 -28.77 -4.55
CA VAL A 392 4.22 -29.69 -5.64
C VAL A 392 3.70 -28.96 -6.87
N TRP A 393 2.90 -27.89 -6.72
CA TRP A 393 2.41 -27.08 -7.86
C TRP A 393 1.84 -25.71 -7.40
N ALA A 394 1.46 -24.85 -8.36
CA ALA A 394 0.82 -23.54 -8.12
C ALA A 394 1.66 -22.60 -7.23
N ASP A 395 1.05 -22.00 -6.19
CA ASP A 395 1.66 -21.04 -5.27
C ASP A 395 2.76 -21.62 -4.37
N GLN A 396 2.84 -22.94 -4.29
CA GLN A 396 3.62 -23.65 -3.29
C GLN A 396 5.14 -23.41 -3.38
N PRO A 397 5.80 -23.42 -4.56
CA PRO A 397 7.26 -23.18 -4.64
C PRO A 397 7.65 -21.76 -4.23
N PHE A 398 6.81 -20.77 -4.53
CA PHE A 398 6.97 -19.39 -4.06
C PHE A 398 6.81 -19.28 -2.55
N ASN A 399 5.77 -19.87 -1.98
CA ASN A 399 5.55 -19.84 -0.54
C ASN A 399 6.70 -20.53 0.21
N ALA A 400 7.19 -21.67 -0.31
CA ALA A 400 8.32 -22.42 0.22
C ALA A 400 9.59 -21.57 0.30
N LYS A 401 9.98 -20.96 -0.83
CA LYS A 401 11.18 -20.12 -0.91
C LYS A 401 11.03 -18.80 -0.15
N SER A 402 9.82 -18.26 -0.03
CA SER A 402 9.55 -17.10 0.81
C SER A 402 9.72 -17.41 2.30
N GLN A 403 9.32 -18.60 2.78
CA GLN A 403 9.58 -18.98 4.18
C GLN A 403 11.07 -19.32 4.43
N ALA A 404 11.76 -19.88 3.44
CA ALA A 404 13.20 -20.09 3.51
C ALA A 404 13.96 -18.74 3.56
N TYR A 405 13.55 -17.77 2.74
CA TYR A 405 14.07 -16.40 2.74
C TYR A 405 13.80 -15.67 4.07
N ASN A 406 12.57 -15.76 4.61
CA ASN A 406 12.21 -15.22 5.93
C ASN A 406 12.88 -15.98 7.09
N GLY A 407 13.55 -17.10 6.81
CA GLY A 407 14.26 -17.91 7.78
C GLY A 407 13.37 -18.59 8.83
N ASN A 408 12.05 -18.67 8.59
CA ASN A 408 11.05 -19.34 9.43
C ASN A 408 10.65 -20.72 8.87
N GLY A 409 11.16 -21.12 7.71
CA GLY A 409 10.95 -22.45 7.17
C GLY A 409 12.10 -22.99 6.32
N ILE A 410 11.94 -24.23 5.86
CA ILE A 410 12.87 -24.96 5.00
C ILE A 410 12.12 -25.35 3.73
N HIS A 411 12.68 -25.03 2.57
CA HIS A 411 12.21 -25.55 1.27
C HIS A 411 12.91 -26.90 1.02
N LEU A 412 12.12 -27.96 0.76
CA LEU A 412 12.59 -29.30 0.44
C LEU A 412 11.79 -29.83 -0.76
N ASP A 413 12.41 -29.88 -1.94
CA ASP A 413 11.73 -30.34 -3.16
C ASP A 413 11.37 -31.83 -3.08
N LEU A 414 10.19 -32.19 -3.60
CA LEU A 414 9.60 -33.54 -3.50
C LEU A 414 10.50 -34.63 -4.10
N GLU A 415 11.34 -34.29 -5.07
CA GLU A 415 12.24 -35.21 -5.77
C GLU A 415 13.56 -35.44 -5.02
N ASP A 416 13.96 -34.51 -4.15
CA ASP A 416 15.14 -34.58 -3.27
C ASP A 416 14.81 -35.17 -1.87
N ILE A 417 13.58 -35.66 -1.67
CA ILE A 417 13.17 -36.30 -0.41
C ILE A 417 13.83 -37.67 -0.28
N THR A 418 14.78 -37.72 0.65
CA THR A 418 15.39 -38.94 1.18
C THR A 418 15.19 -38.97 2.69
N ARG A 419 15.35 -40.14 3.30
CA ARG A 419 15.38 -40.27 4.76
C ARG A 419 16.43 -39.38 5.42
N ALA A 420 17.54 -39.10 4.75
CA ALA A 420 18.58 -38.19 5.25
C ALA A 420 18.14 -36.72 5.21
N SER A 421 17.68 -36.24 4.05
CA SER A 421 17.22 -34.84 3.90
C SER A 421 16.00 -34.55 4.77
N PHE A 422 15.00 -35.43 4.82
CA PHE A 422 13.82 -35.25 5.65
C PHE A 422 14.13 -35.31 7.16
N SER A 423 14.97 -36.26 7.61
CA SER A 423 15.41 -36.32 9.02
C SER A 423 16.21 -35.09 9.45
N HIS A 424 17.08 -34.59 8.58
CA HIS A 424 17.82 -33.35 8.83
C HIS A 424 16.87 -32.15 8.93
N SER A 425 15.93 -31.99 7.99
CA SER A 425 14.96 -30.89 8.02
C SER A 425 14.11 -30.89 9.29
N ILE A 426 13.66 -32.05 9.78
CA ILE A 426 12.90 -32.15 11.04
C ILE A 426 13.74 -31.69 12.24
N ARG A 427 15.02 -32.10 12.32
CA ARG A 427 15.92 -31.65 13.39
C ARG A 427 16.17 -30.15 13.33
N GLU A 428 16.40 -29.59 12.14
CA GLU A 428 16.60 -28.14 11.98
C GLU A 428 15.40 -27.35 12.53
N ILE A 429 14.15 -27.67 12.17
CA ILE A 429 13.00 -26.89 12.69
C ILE A 429 12.74 -27.08 14.19
N LEU A 430 13.17 -28.22 14.79
CA LEU A 430 12.94 -28.53 16.20
C LEU A 430 14.04 -28.02 17.13
N ASP A 431 15.30 -28.07 16.68
CA ASP A 431 16.50 -27.88 17.50
C ASP A 431 17.27 -26.60 17.18
N ASN A 432 17.15 -26.04 15.96
CA ASN A 432 17.83 -24.80 15.59
C ASN A 432 16.94 -23.57 15.93
N PRO A 433 17.31 -22.74 16.93
CA PRO A 433 16.45 -21.67 17.44
C PRO A 433 16.19 -20.54 16.43
N LYS A 434 16.94 -20.49 15.32
CA LYS A 434 16.68 -19.57 14.20
C LYS A 434 15.23 -19.67 13.72
N TYR A 435 14.74 -20.87 13.44
CA TYR A 435 13.44 -21.06 12.79
C TYR A 435 12.29 -20.68 13.72
N SER A 436 12.33 -21.09 14.98
CA SER A 436 11.31 -20.76 15.98
C SER A 436 11.32 -19.28 16.37
N ARG A 437 12.49 -18.63 16.49
CA ARG A 437 12.59 -17.16 16.65
C ARG A 437 11.96 -16.43 15.47
N ASN A 438 12.33 -16.79 14.24
CA ASN A 438 11.85 -16.10 13.05
C ASN A 438 10.34 -16.35 12.82
N ALA A 439 9.84 -17.54 13.10
CA ALA A 439 8.40 -17.82 13.07
C ALA A 439 7.65 -16.98 14.12
N GLY A 440 8.19 -16.82 15.33
CA GLY A 440 7.66 -15.92 16.35
C GLY A 440 7.65 -14.44 15.91
N LEU A 441 8.73 -13.95 15.28
CA LEU A 441 8.77 -12.60 14.71
C LEU A 441 7.73 -12.41 13.59
N VAL A 442 7.53 -13.39 12.71
CA VAL A 442 6.48 -13.37 11.69
C VAL A 442 5.08 -13.37 12.34
N SER A 443 4.85 -14.12 13.42
CA SER A 443 3.59 -14.13 14.18
C SER A 443 3.27 -12.76 14.79
N LEU A 444 4.26 -12.09 15.41
CA LEU A 444 4.09 -10.73 15.92
C LEU A 444 3.75 -9.74 14.78
N ARG A 445 4.48 -9.83 13.66
CA ARG A 445 4.32 -8.90 12.51
C ARG A 445 3.03 -9.13 11.72
N ILE A 446 2.48 -10.34 11.65
CA ILE A 446 1.21 -10.62 10.97
C ILE A 446 -0.02 -10.22 11.82
N LYS A 447 0.12 -10.21 13.16
CA LYS A 447 -0.90 -9.78 14.12
C LYS A 447 -0.90 -8.27 14.38
N ASP A 448 0.26 -7.61 14.38
CA ASP A 448 0.36 -6.15 14.54
C ASP A 448 -0.08 -5.42 13.26
N ARG A 449 -1.39 -5.12 13.21
CA ARG A 449 -2.07 -4.30 12.19
C ARG A 449 -3.05 -3.36 12.89
N PRO A 450 -3.35 -2.16 12.37
CA PRO A 450 -4.25 -1.23 13.03
C PRO A 450 -5.74 -1.58 12.82
N LEU A 451 -6.05 -2.48 11.88
CA LEU A 451 -7.38 -3.02 11.58
C LEU A 451 -7.25 -4.52 11.23
N SER A 452 -8.30 -5.31 11.47
CA SER A 452 -8.31 -6.69 10.99
C SER A 452 -8.40 -6.73 9.45
N PRO A 453 -7.89 -7.79 8.77
CA PRO A 453 -8.05 -7.94 7.33
C PRO A 453 -9.53 -8.02 6.90
N VAL A 454 -10.42 -8.51 7.76
CA VAL A 454 -11.86 -8.61 7.48
C VAL A 454 -12.53 -7.24 7.55
N ASP A 455 -12.23 -6.43 8.57
CA ASP A 455 -12.75 -5.06 8.69
C ASP A 455 -12.17 -4.15 7.60
N THR A 456 -10.91 -4.36 7.23
CA THR A 456 -10.25 -3.69 6.10
C THR A 456 -10.99 -4.00 4.78
N ALA A 457 -11.24 -5.28 4.50
CA ALA A 457 -11.97 -5.70 3.31
C ALA A 457 -13.41 -5.17 3.29
N ALA A 458 -14.11 -5.23 4.42
CA ALA A 458 -15.48 -4.72 4.55
C ALA A 458 -15.55 -3.20 4.33
N TRP A 459 -14.65 -2.42 4.93
CA TRP A 459 -14.59 -0.96 4.70
C TRP A 459 -14.34 -0.61 3.23
N TRP A 460 -13.50 -1.38 2.53
CA TRP A 460 -13.22 -1.16 1.11
C TRP A 460 -14.37 -1.59 0.18
N VAL A 461 -15.08 -2.67 0.49
CA VAL A 461 -16.36 -3.03 -0.17
C VAL A 461 -17.35 -1.87 -0.05
N GLU A 462 -17.48 -1.34 1.16
CA GLU A 462 -18.34 -0.19 1.49
C GLU A 462 -17.89 1.10 0.79
N TYR A 463 -16.58 1.37 0.68
CA TYR A 463 -16.04 2.50 -0.09
C TYR A 463 -16.37 2.37 -1.58
N VAL A 464 -16.27 1.16 -2.15
CA VAL A 464 -16.66 0.87 -3.54
C VAL A 464 -18.15 1.11 -3.75
N LEU A 465 -19.02 0.78 -2.78
CA LEU A 465 -20.46 1.08 -2.86
C LEU A 465 -20.73 2.59 -2.77
N ARG A 466 -20.03 3.32 -1.90
CA ARG A 466 -20.21 4.78 -1.72
C ARG A 466 -19.67 5.64 -2.88
N HIS A 467 -18.62 5.22 -3.58
CA HIS A 467 -17.87 6.10 -4.49
C HIS A 467 -17.73 5.58 -5.93
N ASP A 468 -17.61 6.52 -6.87
CA ASP A 468 -16.86 6.29 -8.11
C ASP A 468 -15.38 5.99 -7.76
N THR A 469 -14.78 5.02 -8.44
CA THR A 469 -13.47 4.44 -8.10
C THR A 469 -12.36 4.83 -9.08
N ALA A 470 -12.66 5.60 -10.13
CA ALA A 470 -11.70 5.97 -11.18
C ALA A 470 -10.44 6.71 -10.66
N HIS A 471 -10.53 7.38 -9.52
CA HIS A 471 -9.39 8.07 -8.86
C HIS A 471 -8.40 7.14 -8.16
N LEU A 472 -8.73 5.85 -7.97
CA LEU A 472 -7.82 4.85 -7.40
C LEU A 472 -6.84 4.29 -8.45
N LYS A 473 -7.18 4.41 -9.74
CA LYS A 473 -6.52 3.74 -10.87
C LYS A 473 -5.35 4.57 -11.42
N SER A 474 -4.22 3.91 -11.66
CA SER A 474 -3.05 4.53 -12.29
C SER A 474 -3.33 4.93 -13.75
N PRO A 475 -2.96 6.16 -14.18
CA PRO A 475 -2.89 6.52 -15.60
C PRO A 475 -1.86 5.70 -16.40
N GLY A 476 -0.90 5.07 -15.72
CA GLY A 476 0.27 4.38 -16.28
C GLY A 476 0.04 2.97 -16.79
N LEU A 477 -1.18 2.64 -17.21
CA LEU A 477 -1.64 1.27 -17.52
C LEU A 477 -0.92 0.54 -18.67
N VAL A 478 0.16 1.08 -19.26
CA VAL A 478 1.03 0.43 -20.28
C VAL A 478 2.49 0.97 -20.25
N VAL A 479 3.35 0.53 -19.31
CA VAL A 479 4.84 0.71 -19.34
C VAL A 479 5.56 -0.51 -18.69
N LEU A 480 6.86 -0.72 -18.94
CA LEU A 480 7.64 -1.93 -18.59
C LEU A 480 9.07 -1.61 -18.09
N PHE A 481 9.71 -2.57 -17.35
CA PHE A 481 11.11 -2.67 -16.87
C PHE A 481 11.51 -2.14 -15.45
N SER A 482 12.18 -3.00 -14.64
CA SER A 482 12.87 -2.78 -13.33
C SER A 482 13.64 -4.06 -12.85
N ILE A 483 14.59 -4.07 -11.86
CA ILE A 483 15.39 -5.26 -11.33
C ILE A 483 15.99 -5.09 -9.85
N LEU A 484 16.05 -6.17 -9.02
CA LEU A 484 16.77 -6.55 -7.70
C LEU A 484 17.29 -5.51 -6.62
N SER A 485 17.95 -5.73 -5.43
CA SER A 485 18.27 -6.75 -4.33
C SER A 485 19.02 -6.01 -3.14
N VAL A 486 19.20 -6.31 -1.82
CA VAL A 486 18.83 -7.31 -0.76
C VAL A 486 19.29 -6.82 0.69
N PHE A 487 18.94 -7.54 1.79
CA PHE A 487 18.76 -7.19 3.25
C PHE A 487 19.97 -7.39 4.24
N SER A 488 19.93 -7.36 5.61
CA SER A 488 18.92 -7.58 6.71
C SER A 488 19.32 -7.02 8.13
N LEU A 489 18.63 -7.36 9.26
CA LEU A 489 18.63 -6.67 10.60
C LEU A 489 18.13 -7.56 11.83
N GLU A 490 18.13 -7.09 13.11
CA GLU A 490 17.65 -7.79 14.36
C GLU A 490 16.79 -6.98 15.42
N SER A 491 15.54 -7.40 15.74
CA SER A 491 14.53 -6.57 16.44
C SER A 491 14.23 -6.83 17.94
N HIS A 492 13.92 -5.76 18.70
CA HIS A 492 13.35 -5.78 20.07
C HIS A 492 12.17 -4.80 20.26
N THR A 493 11.33 -5.04 21.28
CA THR A 493 10.15 -4.24 21.67
C THR A 493 10.50 -2.99 22.49
N ALA A 494 9.79 -1.88 22.27
CA ALA A 494 10.03 -0.60 22.95
C ALA A 494 9.09 -0.33 24.14
N GLU A 495 9.64 0.31 25.18
CA GLU A 495 8.89 1.08 26.20
C GLU A 495 8.83 2.56 25.77
N SER A 496 8.64 3.50 26.70
CA SER A 496 8.55 4.96 26.46
C SER A 496 9.78 5.54 25.75
N ALA A 497 9.76 5.57 24.42
CA ALA A 497 10.85 6.10 23.59
C ALA A 497 11.03 7.63 23.70
N LYS A 498 12.27 8.08 23.51
CA LYS A 498 12.69 9.48 23.38
C LYS A 498 12.90 9.82 21.90
N ILE A 499 12.11 10.76 21.37
CA ILE A 499 11.91 10.95 19.93
C ILE A 499 12.33 12.36 19.50
N LEU A 500 13.21 12.48 18.50
CA LEU A 500 13.63 13.76 17.93
C LEU A 500 12.93 14.07 16.59
N PHE A 501 12.22 15.19 16.54
CA PHE A 501 11.73 15.81 15.31
C PHE A 501 12.78 16.81 14.78
N PHE A 502 13.40 16.52 13.63
CA PHE A 502 14.48 17.32 13.04
C PHE A 502 14.04 18.06 11.75
N TYR A 503 13.59 19.31 11.90
CA TYR A 503 12.86 20.10 10.89
C TYR A 503 13.59 21.41 10.56
N GLY A 504 14.76 21.28 9.91
CA GLY A 504 15.69 22.37 9.62
C GLY A 504 15.30 23.36 8.50
N ILE A 505 14.06 23.37 7.99
CA ILE A 505 13.63 24.32 6.93
C ILE A 505 12.80 25.47 7.51
N GLY A 506 13.07 26.69 7.02
CA GLY A 506 12.54 27.98 7.49
C GLY A 506 11.06 28.29 7.22
N SER A 507 10.22 27.31 6.86
CA SER A 507 8.83 27.53 6.48
C SER A 507 7.84 26.99 7.51
N TYR A 508 6.93 27.86 7.98
CA TYR A 508 5.87 27.53 8.94
C TYR A 508 4.97 26.37 8.45
N SER A 509 4.79 26.22 7.13
CA SER A 509 4.07 25.08 6.54
C SER A 509 4.71 23.71 6.85
N HIS A 510 6.04 23.60 6.91
CA HIS A 510 6.72 22.34 7.24
C HIS A 510 6.50 21.95 8.71
N ARG A 511 6.35 22.93 9.62
CA ARG A 511 5.99 22.66 11.02
C ARG A 511 4.50 22.33 11.19
N VAL A 512 3.60 23.12 10.60
CA VAL A 512 2.15 22.90 10.72
C VAL A 512 1.74 21.51 10.22
N CYS A 513 2.39 20.99 9.17
CA CYS A 513 2.11 19.64 8.68
C CYS A 513 2.40 18.53 9.71
N ILE A 514 3.41 18.68 10.58
CA ILE A 514 3.87 17.62 11.50
C ILE A 514 3.45 17.84 12.96
N GLN A 515 3.13 19.08 13.35
CA GLN A 515 2.76 19.45 14.72
C GLN A 515 1.68 18.53 15.35
N PRO A 516 0.61 18.08 14.64
CA PRO A 516 -0.36 17.13 15.21
C PRO A 516 0.22 15.75 15.58
N LEU A 517 1.28 15.29 14.91
CA LEU A 517 1.97 14.04 15.25
C LEU A 517 2.91 14.22 16.45
N VAL A 518 3.55 15.39 16.57
CA VAL A 518 4.32 15.78 17.77
C VAL A 518 3.42 15.74 19.01
N GLU A 519 2.24 16.36 18.91
CA GLU A 519 1.21 16.40 19.96
C GLU A 519 0.71 14.98 20.29
N LYS A 520 0.35 14.18 19.28
CA LYS A 520 -0.12 12.79 19.46
C LYS A 520 0.89 11.88 20.15
N LEU A 521 2.19 12.00 19.86
CA LEU A 521 3.22 11.17 20.51
C LEU A 521 3.49 11.64 21.95
N ALA A 522 3.43 12.94 22.23
CA ALA A 522 3.50 13.47 23.58
C ALA A 522 2.30 13.00 24.45
N ASP A 523 1.10 12.92 23.85
CA ASP A 523 -0.12 12.37 24.48
C ASP A 523 -0.02 10.85 24.73
N LEU A 524 0.72 10.11 23.90
CA LEU A 524 1.03 8.69 24.10
C LEU A 524 2.11 8.45 25.16
N GLY A 525 2.73 9.51 25.70
CA GLY A 525 3.67 9.46 26.82
C GLY A 525 5.16 9.47 26.42
N HIS A 526 5.48 9.66 25.15
CA HIS A 526 6.88 9.75 24.70
C HIS A 526 7.54 11.07 25.14
N ASP A 527 8.87 11.03 25.31
CA ASP A 527 9.69 12.23 25.53
C ASP A 527 10.06 12.85 24.17
N VAL A 528 9.25 13.82 23.73
CA VAL A 528 9.31 14.36 22.37
C VAL A 528 10.14 15.64 22.32
N HIS A 529 11.21 15.63 21.52
CA HIS A 529 12.07 16.78 21.27
C HIS A 529 11.84 17.33 19.85
N VAL A 530 11.85 18.64 19.67
CA VAL A 530 11.64 19.32 18.39
C VAL A 530 12.77 20.29 18.09
N PHE A 531 13.64 19.96 17.14
CA PHE A 531 14.52 20.92 16.48
C PHE A 531 13.80 21.48 15.25
N SER A 532 13.09 22.60 15.40
CA SER A 532 12.45 23.31 14.29
C SER A 532 12.95 24.75 14.22
N THR A 533 13.11 25.27 13.00
CA THR A 533 13.45 26.67 12.74
C THR A 533 12.27 27.64 12.90
N THR A 534 11.08 27.13 13.22
CA THR A 534 9.90 27.94 13.52
C THR A 534 9.42 27.58 14.93
N LYS A 535 9.29 28.58 15.80
CA LYS A 535 8.79 28.38 17.17
C LYS A 535 7.30 27.97 17.15
N PRO A 536 6.82 27.19 18.13
CA PRO A 536 5.40 26.87 18.24
C PRO A 536 4.59 28.11 18.60
N GLU A 537 3.30 28.12 18.23
CA GLU A 537 2.37 29.19 18.65
C GLU A 537 2.09 29.15 20.17
N LYS A 538 2.14 27.95 20.76
CA LYS A 538 1.98 27.67 22.19
C LYS A 538 2.84 26.46 22.57
N PRO A 539 3.49 26.43 23.75
CA PRO A 539 4.12 25.20 24.25
C PRO A 539 3.11 24.07 24.42
N TYR A 540 3.55 22.83 24.29
CA TYR A 540 2.76 21.62 24.53
C TYR A 540 3.39 20.79 25.67
N PRO A 541 2.61 20.12 26.53
CA PRO A 541 3.15 19.22 27.55
C PRO A 541 4.04 18.12 26.93
N ASN A 542 5.09 17.69 27.63
CA ASN A 542 6.03 16.65 27.19
C ASN A 542 6.75 16.93 25.84
N VAL A 543 6.74 18.18 25.35
CA VAL A 543 7.44 18.60 24.12
C VAL A 543 8.56 19.59 24.44
N THR A 544 9.81 19.22 24.12
CA THR A 544 11.02 20.03 24.35
C THR A 544 11.52 20.66 23.05
N GLU A 545 11.44 22.00 22.92
CA GLU A 545 12.03 22.73 21.79
C GLU A 545 13.56 22.78 21.91
N VAL A 546 14.28 22.31 20.89
CA VAL A 546 15.74 22.23 20.84
C VAL A 546 16.32 23.41 20.06
N LEU A 547 17.19 24.18 20.71
CA LEU A 547 17.91 25.34 20.16
C LEU A 547 17.02 26.34 19.36
N PRO A 548 15.82 26.71 19.86
CA PRO A 548 14.76 27.37 19.07
C PRO A 548 15.09 28.80 18.62
N ASP A 549 16.11 29.46 19.19
CA ASP A 549 16.56 30.78 18.76
C ASP A 549 17.63 30.69 17.65
N PHE A 550 18.54 29.72 17.75
CA PHE A 550 19.56 29.45 16.73
C PHE A 550 18.93 28.94 15.43
N SER A 551 18.02 27.96 15.54
CA SER A 551 17.29 27.41 14.39
C SER A 551 16.45 28.49 13.69
N ALA A 552 15.79 29.38 14.46
CA ALA A 552 15.03 30.51 13.92
C ALA A 552 15.91 31.61 13.28
N GLN A 553 17.21 31.66 13.60
CA GLN A 553 18.14 32.55 12.91
C GLN A 553 18.52 32.00 11.52
N ILE A 554 18.80 30.69 11.41
CA ILE A 554 19.06 30.03 10.11
C ILE A 554 17.91 30.29 9.11
N ALA A 555 16.66 30.20 9.56
CA ALA A 555 15.49 30.50 8.72
C ALA A 555 15.51 31.93 8.16
N LYS A 556 15.87 32.93 8.98
CA LYS A 556 16.00 34.32 8.52
C LYS A 556 17.15 34.47 7.53
N ASP A 557 18.28 33.82 7.78
CA ASP A 557 19.49 33.97 6.95
C ASP A 557 19.34 33.31 5.57
N SER A 558 18.49 32.28 5.44
CA SER A 558 18.25 31.58 4.17
C SER A 558 16.95 31.96 3.44
N PHE A 559 15.91 32.42 4.16
CA PHE A 559 14.60 32.76 3.57
C PHE A 559 14.12 34.20 3.85
N GLY A 560 14.72 34.90 4.82
CA GLY A 560 14.41 36.30 5.16
C GLY A 560 15.39 37.32 4.57
N GLY A 561 16.64 36.94 4.35
CA GLY A 561 17.67 37.78 3.74
C GLY A 561 17.47 37.96 2.24
N GLY A 562 17.28 39.20 1.78
CA GLY A 562 17.01 39.56 0.38
C GLY A 562 18.15 39.30 -0.63
N GLN A 563 19.14 38.47 -0.29
CA GLN A 563 20.14 37.94 -1.23
C GLN A 563 19.57 36.79 -2.09
N ALA A 564 18.58 36.04 -1.57
CA ALA A 564 17.80 35.08 -2.34
C ALA A 564 16.83 35.82 -3.31
N LYS A 565 17.38 36.51 -4.31
CA LYS A 565 16.62 37.09 -5.42
C LYS A 565 16.14 35.97 -6.34
N PHE A 566 15.12 35.23 -5.92
CA PHE A 566 14.48 34.12 -6.67
C PHE A 566 14.09 34.44 -8.12
N GLY A 567 14.08 35.72 -8.51
CA GLY A 567 14.11 36.16 -9.90
C GLY A 567 15.28 35.62 -10.75
N THR A 568 16.29 34.93 -10.20
CA THR A 568 17.24 34.13 -11.01
C THR A 568 16.61 32.88 -11.62
N LEU A 569 15.67 32.19 -10.94
CA LEU A 569 14.89 31.13 -11.60
C LEU A 569 13.95 31.75 -12.64
N GLY A 570 13.30 32.87 -12.32
CA GLY A 570 12.46 33.61 -13.28
C GLY A 570 13.19 34.11 -14.53
N ARG A 571 14.52 34.24 -14.50
CA ARG A 571 15.34 34.62 -15.67
C ARG A 571 15.64 33.48 -16.64
N LEU A 572 15.27 32.23 -16.33
CA LEU A 572 15.36 31.11 -17.28
C LEU A 572 14.34 31.24 -18.44
N LYS A 573 13.41 32.20 -18.38
CA LYS A 573 12.48 32.54 -19.48
C LYS A 573 13.20 33.02 -20.75
N ASP A 574 14.41 33.56 -20.65
CA ASP A 574 15.13 34.20 -21.77
C ASP A 574 16.16 33.31 -22.48
N LYS A 575 16.80 32.35 -21.79
CA LYS A 575 17.77 31.40 -22.38
C LYS A 575 17.80 30.06 -21.62
N PHE A 576 17.76 28.97 -22.38
CA PHE A 576 18.07 27.57 -22.01
C PHE A 576 17.87 27.22 -20.52
N TYR A 577 16.67 26.74 -20.19
CA TYR A 577 16.40 26.07 -18.92
C TYR A 577 17.31 24.83 -18.75
N ASP A 578 18.13 24.83 -17.70
CA ASP A 578 19.07 23.76 -17.37
C ASP A 578 18.75 23.16 -15.97
N PRO A 579 18.27 21.91 -15.92
CA PRO A 579 17.97 21.20 -14.67
C PRO A 579 19.16 21.07 -13.71
N LEU A 580 20.40 21.00 -14.22
CA LEU A 580 21.60 20.90 -13.38
C LEU A 580 21.86 22.20 -12.64
N LEU A 581 21.70 23.35 -13.31
CA LEU A 581 21.86 24.65 -12.68
C LEU A 581 20.76 24.89 -11.64
N GLU A 582 19.52 24.50 -11.92
CA GLU A 582 18.42 24.61 -10.95
C GLU A 582 18.68 23.77 -9.70
N GLY A 583 18.98 22.47 -9.87
CA GLY A 583 19.27 21.55 -8.76
C GLY A 583 20.46 22.02 -7.92
N ASN A 584 21.58 22.37 -8.54
CA ASN A 584 22.77 22.86 -7.83
C ASN A 584 22.49 24.12 -6.99
N ASN A 585 21.73 25.08 -7.51
CA ASN A 585 21.34 26.27 -6.75
C ASN A 585 20.52 25.93 -5.50
N LEU A 586 19.62 24.95 -5.56
CA LEU A 586 18.85 24.51 -4.39
C LEU A 586 19.72 23.72 -3.40
N TRP A 587 20.62 22.86 -3.90
CA TRP A 587 21.59 22.14 -3.07
C TRP A 587 22.52 23.09 -2.31
N ASP A 588 22.99 24.17 -2.93
CA ASP A 588 23.86 25.16 -2.27
C ASP A 588 23.16 25.87 -1.10
N ILE A 589 21.86 26.17 -1.19
CA ILE A 589 21.07 26.71 -0.06
C ILE A 589 21.04 25.68 1.10
N PHE A 590 20.75 24.42 0.78
CA PHE A 590 20.68 23.34 1.77
C PHE A 590 22.05 23.02 2.40
N ILE A 591 23.13 23.14 1.65
CA ILE A 591 24.51 23.05 2.15
C ILE A 591 24.81 24.23 3.07
N ALA A 592 24.47 25.46 2.69
CA ALA A 592 24.72 26.66 3.49
C ALA A 592 24.01 26.62 4.86
N ASP A 593 22.76 26.14 4.93
CA ASP A 593 22.11 25.84 6.22
C ASP A 593 22.95 24.87 7.07
N THR A 594 23.39 23.78 6.44
CA THR A 594 24.09 22.67 7.13
C THR A 594 25.48 23.10 7.61
N VAL A 595 26.17 23.98 6.87
CA VAL A 595 27.41 24.62 7.28
C VAL A 595 27.19 25.44 8.56
N ARG A 596 26.19 26.34 8.59
CA ARG A 596 25.87 27.14 9.78
C ARG A 596 25.57 26.26 11.00
N MET A 597 24.89 25.13 10.80
CA MET A 597 24.61 24.16 11.87
C MET A 597 25.88 23.51 12.41
N VAL A 598 26.77 22.99 11.54
CA VAL A 598 28.02 22.33 11.96
C VAL A 598 29.04 23.31 12.56
N GLU A 599 29.02 24.59 12.17
CA GLU A 599 29.93 25.61 12.70
C GLU A 599 29.49 26.15 14.07
N ASN A 600 28.18 26.20 14.37
CA ASN A 600 27.68 26.65 15.69
C ASN A 600 28.12 25.72 16.83
N GLU A 601 28.46 26.32 17.97
CA GLU A 601 29.01 25.61 19.12
C GLU A 601 27.92 24.92 19.95
N ASP A 602 26.77 25.56 20.17
CA ASP A 602 25.65 24.98 20.92
C ASP A 602 25.11 23.71 20.24
N PHE A 603 25.00 23.73 18.91
CA PHE A 603 24.61 22.59 18.08
C PHE A 603 25.63 21.46 18.18
N ARG A 604 26.94 21.75 18.08
CA ARG A 604 28.00 20.75 18.25
C ARG A 604 27.99 20.13 19.65
N ASN A 605 27.79 20.93 20.70
CA ASN A 605 27.74 20.47 22.09
C ASN A 605 26.49 19.61 22.35
N TRP A 606 25.32 20.03 21.84
CA TRP A 606 24.08 19.25 21.92
C TRP A 606 24.18 17.92 21.16
N VAL A 607 24.62 17.94 19.90
CA VAL A 607 24.55 16.76 19.02
C VAL A 607 25.63 15.70 19.28
N ASN A 608 26.64 16.04 20.11
CA ASN A 608 27.61 15.09 20.66
C ASN A 608 27.21 14.52 22.05
N THR A 609 26.20 15.09 22.72
CA THR A 609 25.74 14.65 24.05
C THR A 609 24.34 14.04 24.04
N ALA A 610 23.49 14.41 23.08
CA ALA A 610 22.13 13.91 22.95
C ALA A 610 22.07 12.44 22.49
N LYS A 611 21.04 11.74 22.96
CA LYS A 611 20.62 10.42 22.47
C LYS A 611 19.10 10.42 22.30
N TYR A 612 18.64 9.66 21.32
CA TYR A 612 17.23 9.43 20.98
C TYR A 612 17.10 8.01 20.47
N ASP A 613 15.94 7.37 20.68
CA ASP A 613 15.67 6.03 20.13
C ASP A 613 15.21 6.11 18.67
N LEU A 614 14.62 7.26 18.30
CA LEU A 614 14.06 7.54 16.98
C LEU A 614 14.25 9.00 16.58
N ILE A 615 14.62 9.24 15.32
CA ILE A 615 14.64 10.56 14.68
C ILE A 615 13.60 10.59 13.53
N LEU A 616 12.61 11.49 13.61
CA LEU A 616 11.78 11.88 12.46
C LEU A 616 12.40 13.13 11.82
N TYR A 617 12.97 13.03 10.62
CA TYR A 617 13.59 14.18 9.95
C TYR A 617 12.84 14.62 8.68
N ASN A 618 12.92 15.91 8.36
CA ASN A 618 12.34 16.44 7.12
C ASN A 618 13.28 16.22 5.92
N HIS A 619 12.83 15.48 4.90
CA HIS A 619 13.62 15.10 3.73
C HIS A 619 14.27 16.28 3.01
N ALA A 620 13.56 17.41 2.93
CA ALA A 620 14.01 18.56 2.17
C ALA A 620 15.28 19.20 2.76
N GLY A 621 16.42 18.86 2.17
CA GLY A 621 17.68 19.58 2.35
C GLY A 621 18.41 19.36 3.67
N LYS A 622 18.08 18.32 4.46
CA LYS A 622 18.65 18.08 5.81
C LYS A 622 19.13 16.65 6.06
N HIS A 623 19.62 16.00 5.01
CA HIS A 623 20.12 14.62 5.00
C HIS A 623 21.28 14.32 5.99
N LEU A 624 21.95 15.34 6.55
CA LEU A 624 22.88 15.17 7.68
C LEU A 624 22.25 14.40 8.86
N ALA A 625 20.92 14.42 9.00
CA ALA A 625 20.16 13.62 9.96
C ALA A 625 20.56 12.13 10.01
N PHE A 626 21.00 11.54 8.89
CA PHE A 626 21.47 10.16 8.85
C PHE A 626 22.79 9.93 9.57
N ALA A 627 23.73 10.87 9.50
CA ALA A 627 24.95 10.82 10.31
C ALA A 627 24.62 10.96 11.81
N LEU A 628 23.62 11.78 12.16
CA LEU A 628 23.16 11.93 13.54
C LEU A 628 22.55 10.62 14.06
N ALA A 629 21.62 10.03 13.30
CA ALA A 629 20.99 8.75 13.64
C ALA A 629 22.02 7.62 13.77
N TYR A 630 22.92 7.49 12.80
CA TYR A 630 24.02 6.51 12.81
C TYR A 630 24.91 6.67 14.06
N LYS A 631 25.34 7.90 14.38
CA LYS A 631 26.17 8.18 15.56
C LYS A 631 25.44 7.93 16.89
N MET A 632 24.14 8.18 16.93
CA MET A 632 23.31 7.99 18.14
C MET A 632 22.86 6.54 18.34
N GLY A 633 22.90 5.70 17.29
CA GLY A 633 22.27 4.37 17.27
C GLY A 633 20.75 4.41 17.15
N ALA A 634 20.21 5.52 16.66
CA ALA A 634 18.77 5.79 16.59
C ALA A 634 18.14 5.23 15.30
N LYS A 635 16.89 4.77 15.39
CA LYS A 635 16.03 4.52 14.21
C LYS A 635 15.75 5.85 13.50
N ILE A 636 15.46 5.83 12.19
CA ILE A 636 15.23 7.07 11.43
C ILE A 636 14.09 6.97 10.42
N ILE A 637 13.09 7.85 10.59
CA ILE A 637 11.94 7.99 9.70
C ILE A 637 12.06 9.27 8.89
N THR A 638 11.87 9.16 7.58
CA THR A 638 11.89 10.28 6.62
C THR A 638 10.49 10.87 6.47
N PHE A 639 10.31 12.18 6.69
CA PHE A 639 9.08 12.89 6.29
C PHE A 639 9.29 13.70 5.00
N MET A 640 8.52 13.38 3.96
CA MET A 640 8.49 14.04 2.67
C MET A 640 7.29 15.00 2.58
N PRO A 641 7.48 16.31 2.90
CA PRO A 641 6.38 17.28 3.06
C PRO A 641 5.66 17.65 1.75
N ALA A 642 6.27 17.35 0.60
CA ALA A 642 5.76 17.66 -0.74
C ALA A 642 5.69 16.40 -1.63
N GLY A 643 5.57 15.22 -1.00
CA GLY A 643 5.53 13.94 -1.70
C GLY A 643 6.89 13.47 -2.22
N VAL A 644 6.87 12.47 -3.10
CA VAL A 644 8.07 11.93 -3.76
C VAL A 644 8.26 12.67 -5.09
N GLY A 645 9.20 13.60 -5.12
CA GLY A 645 9.33 14.64 -6.14
C GLY A 645 10.35 14.39 -7.23
N HIS A 646 11.39 13.60 -7.01
CA HIS A 646 12.50 13.38 -7.96
C HIS A 646 12.93 11.90 -8.09
N MET A 647 13.65 11.56 -9.16
CA MET A 647 14.26 10.23 -9.38
C MET A 647 15.20 9.81 -8.23
N PHE A 648 15.88 10.80 -7.63
CA PHE A 648 16.67 10.64 -6.42
C PHE A 648 15.84 10.09 -5.25
N ASP A 649 14.72 10.74 -4.91
CA ASP A 649 13.80 10.31 -3.85
C ASP A 649 13.34 8.85 -4.05
N SER A 650 12.97 8.50 -5.28
CA SER A 650 12.58 7.12 -5.65
C SER A 650 13.73 6.13 -5.58
N ASP A 651 14.97 6.53 -5.87
CA ASP A 651 16.14 5.65 -5.81
C ASP A 651 16.52 5.25 -4.37
N LEU A 652 16.29 6.15 -3.40
CA LEU A 652 16.49 5.88 -1.98
C LEU A 652 15.35 5.06 -1.36
N SER A 653 14.12 5.39 -1.71
CA SER A 653 12.90 4.74 -1.19
C SER A 653 12.50 3.47 -1.95
N GLY A 654 13.36 2.96 -2.85
CA GLY A 654 13.12 1.77 -3.66
C GLY A 654 11.84 1.82 -4.52
N LEU A 655 11.29 3.02 -4.73
CA LEU A 655 10.04 3.23 -5.43
C LEU A 655 10.22 3.07 -6.95
N PRO A 656 9.23 2.51 -7.66
CA PRO A 656 9.24 2.50 -9.12
C PRO A 656 9.44 3.92 -9.69
N ILE A 657 10.41 4.07 -10.60
CA ILE A 657 10.75 5.36 -11.22
C ILE A 657 9.90 5.51 -12.49
N GLU A 658 8.63 5.80 -12.29
CA GLU A 658 7.54 5.87 -13.29
C GLU A 658 7.62 7.14 -14.16
N SER A 659 8.77 7.36 -14.78
CA SER A 659 9.19 8.56 -15.51
C SER A 659 8.46 8.81 -16.84
N SER A 660 7.31 8.20 -17.02
CA SER A 660 6.62 7.99 -18.31
C SER A 660 5.13 8.37 -18.26
N TRP A 661 4.55 8.47 -17.05
CA TRP A 661 3.14 8.79 -16.81
C TRP A 661 2.86 9.53 -15.49
N TYR A 662 3.75 9.47 -14.49
CA TYR A 662 3.59 10.23 -13.24
C TYR A 662 4.25 11.61 -13.36
N PRO A 663 3.51 12.73 -13.40
CA PRO A 663 4.11 14.06 -13.45
C PRO A 663 4.67 14.48 -12.11
N LEU A 664 5.81 15.16 -12.17
CA LEU A 664 6.53 15.72 -11.01
C LEU A 664 6.41 17.25 -10.99
N TRP A 665 7.03 17.89 -10.01
CA TRP A 665 6.72 19.25 -9.54
C TRP A 665 6.72 20.34 -10.63
N HIS A 666 7.38 20.10 -11.76
CA HIS A 666 7.55 21.03 -12.88
C HIS A 666 6.47 20.95 -13.99
N GLN A 667 5.59 19.94 -14.01
CA GLN A 667 4.53 19.83 -15.03
C GLN A 667 3.17 19.37 -14.45
N GLY A 668 2.08 19.96 -14.96
CA GLY A 668 0.71 19.73 -14.48
C GLY A 668 -0.13 18.72 -15.26
N SER A 669 0.49 17.89 -16.12
CA SER A 669 -0.23 16.95 -17.01
C SER A 669 0.43 15.56 -17.02
N PRO A 670 -0.34 14.45 -16.95
CA PRO A 670 0.19 13.09 -17.15
C PRO A 670 0.32 12.73 -18.63
N TYR A 671 -0.20 13.56 -19.55
CA TYR A 671 -0.24 13.29 -20.99
C TYR A 671 1.05 13.78 -21.68
N PHE A 672 2.14 13.04 -21.53
CA PHE A 672 3.42 13.34 -22.15
C PHE A 672 3.50 12.89 -23.61
N PHE A 673 3.79 13.81 -24.54
CA PHE A 673 4.30 13.45 -25.87
C PHE A 673 5.75 12.98 -25.77
N ILE A 674 6.28 12.37 -26.83
CA ILE A 674 7.62 11.79 -26.85
C ILE A 674 8.72 12.81 -26.46
N PRO A 675 8.73 14.07 -26.94
CA PRO A 675 9.74 15.05 -26.53
C PRO A 675 9.68 15.38 -25.02
N ASP A 676 8.47 15.48 -24.44
CA ASP A 676 8.30 15.75 -23.01
C ASP A 676 8.89 14.64 -22.15
N ARG A 677 8.70 13.37 -22.56
CA ARG A 677 9.29 12.20 -21.89
C ARG A 677 10.82 12.23 -21.93
N PHE A 678 11.43 12.62 -23.05
CA PHE A 678 12.88 12.76 -23.17
C PHE A 678 13.43 13.89 -22.29
N PHE A 679 12.80 15.06 -22.31
CA PHE A 679 13.17 16.20 -21.48
C PHE A 679 13.03 15.89 -19.98
N TYR A 680 11.92 15.27 -19.58
CA TYR A 680 11.68 14.79 -18.23
C TYR A 680 12.73 13.75 -17.79
N ALA A 681 13.06 12.78 -18.64
CA ALA A 681 14.08 11.78 -18.33
C ALA A 681 15.47 12.41 -18.14
N TYR A 682 15.82 13.40 -18.96
CA TYR A 682 17.04 14.20 -18.79
C TYR A 682 17.01 15.00 -17.48
N HIS A 683 15.92 15.70 -17.16
CA HIS A 683 15.75 16.43 -15.90
C HIS A 683 15.94 15.52 -14.68
N GLN A 684 15.33 14.34 -14.70
CA GLN A 684 15.43 13.35 -13.62
C GLN A 684 16.87 12.84 -13.43
N LEU A 685 17.56 12.50 -14.52
CA LEU A 685 18.96 12.08 -14.48
C LEU A 685 19.87 13.22 -14.01
N ALA A 686 19.63 14.44 -14.46
CA ALA A 686 20.36 15.63 -14.04
C ALA A 686 20.24 15.85 -12.52
N TRP A 687 19.03 15.81 -11.96
CA TRP A 687 18.81 15.94 -10.51
C TRP A 687 19.43 14.77 -9.72
N TYR A 688 19.32 13.53 -10.19
CA TYR A 688 19.96 12.37 -9.56
C TYR A 688 21.50 12.50 -9.54
N PHE A 689 22.12 12.84 -10.67
CA PHE A 689 23.57 12.98 -10.77
C PHE A 689 24.10 14.23 -10.04
N SER A 690 23.33 15.32 -10.03
CA SER A 690 23.58 16.50 -9.19
C SER A 690 23.55 16.12 -7.70
N ALA A 691 22.54 15.40 -7.24
CA ALA A 691 22.51 14.90 -5.86
C ALA A 691 23.75 14.04 -5.53
N LYS A 692 24.05 13.02 -6.36
CA LYS A 692 25.11 12.05 -6.09
C LYS A 692 26.54 12.61 -6.19
N TRP A 693 26.82 13.56 -7.09
CA TRP A 693 28.19 14.06 -7.32
C TRP A 693 28.42 15.52 -6.90
N TYR A 694 27.37 16.32 -6.76
CA TYR A 694 27.47 17.69 -6.24
C TYR A 694 27.13 17.77 -4.75
N TYR A 695 25.97 17.24 -4.35
CA TYR A 695 25.43 17.47 -3.00
C TYR A 695 26.02 16.53 -1.93
N PHE A 696 25.95 15.21 -2.09
CA PHE A 696 26.43 14.27 -1.06
C PHE A 696 27.93 14.44 -0.71
N PRO A 697 28.87 14.50 -1.68
CA PRO A 697 30.30 14.69 -1.38
C PRO A 697 30.67 16.03 -0.72
N ARG A 698 29.70 16.94 -0.56
CA ARG A 698 29.80 18.14 0.28
C ARG A 698 29.21 17.92 1.67
N LEU A 699 28.07 17.23 1.79
CA LEU A 699 27.50 16.85 3.09
C LEU A 699 28.35 15.83 3.85
N ASP A 700 28.95 14.84 3.19
CA ASP A 700 29.81 13.84 3.85
C ASP A 700 30.97 14.54 4.57
N LYS A 701 31.58 15.53 3.91
CA LYS A 701 32.64 16.39 4.50
C LYS A 701 32.16 17.24 5.67
N LEU A 702 30.86 17.50 5.81
CA LEU A 702 30.28 18.17 6.98
C LEU A 702 29.98 17.17 8.09
N ALA A 703 29.57 15.93 7.76
CA ALA A 703 29.45 14.84 8.73
C ALA A 703 30.82 14.50 9.36
N THR A 704 31.89 14.35 8.56
CA THR A 704 33.26 14.13 9.08
C THR A 704 33.79 15.32 9.89
N ARG A 705 33.37 16.56 9.60
CA ARG A 705 33.73 17.72 10.46
C ARG A 705 32.99 17.70 11.80
N LEU A 706 31.76 17.20 11.82
CA LEU A 706 30.95 17.11 13.03
C LEU A 706 31.44 15.97 13.94
N TYR A 707 31.93 14.88 13.33
CA TYR A 707 32.38 13.67 14.00
C TYR A 707 33.73 13.18 13.42
N PRO A 708 34.86 13.86 13.70
CA PRO A 708 36.14 13.60 13.04
C PRO A 708 36.82 12.29 13.48
N GLU A 709 36.47 11.76 14.66
CA GLU A 709 36.99 10.49 15.18
C GLU A 709 36.14 9.28 14.75
N ASP A 710 35.02 9.51 14.04
CA ASP A 710 34.07 8.46 13.63
C ASP A 710 34.16 8.17 12.13
N ASN A 711 34.33 6.89 11.78
CA ASN A 711 34.27 6.43 10.39
C ASN A 711 32.81 6.28 9.93
N ILE A 712 32.12 7.41 9.75
CA ILE A 712 30.73 7.46 9.29
C ILE A 712 30.65 7.08 7.79
N PRO A 713 29.79 6.10 7.40
CA PRO A 713 29.58 5.76 5.99
C PRO A 713 29.01 6.93 5.16
N PRO A 714 29.17 6.91 3.82
CA PRO A 714 28.59 7.91 2.92
C PRO A 714 27.09 8.09 3.17
N LEU A 715 26.62 9.34 3.16
CA LEU A 715 25.23 9.64 3.49
C LEU A 715 24.23 9.01 2.50
N ASP A 716 24.60 8.82 1.23
CA ASP A 716 23.76 8.16 0.22
C ASP A 716 23.72 6.62 0.33
N GLU A 717 24.60 6.02 1.14
CA GLU A 717 24.46 4.65 1.62
C GLU A 717 23.53 4.59 2.84
N LEU A 718 23.76 5.46 3.84
CA LEU A 718 22.94 5.53 5.06
C LEU A 718 21.46 5.82 4.76
N LEU A 719 21.16 6.60 3.71
CA LEU A 719 19.80 6.91 3.27
C LEU A 719 18.95 5.67 2.90
N ARG A 720 19.56 4.56 2.49
CA ARG A 720 18.86 3.28 2.22
C ARG A 720 18.46 2.54 3.51
N ASN A 721 19.11 2.86 4.62
CA ASN A 721 18.85 2.26 5.92
C ASN A 721 17.64 2.87 6.63
N ALA A 722 17.10 4.02 6.17
CA ALA A 722 15.90 4.65 6.69
C ALA A 722 14.75 3.66 6.96
N ASP A 723 14.17 3.70 8.15
CA ASP A 723 13.18 2.74 8.62
C ASP A 723 11.85 2.85 7.86
N LEU A 724 11.38 4.09 7.69
CA LEU A 724 10.09 4.37 7.07
C LEU A 724 10.14 5.70 6.33
N TYR A 725 9.33 5.83 5.29
CA TYR A 725 9.10 7.08 4.56
C TYR A 725 7.64 7.49 4.71
N PHE A 726 7.38 8.60 5.39
CA PHE A 726 6.08 9.26 5.43
C PHE A 726 5.97 10.27 4.29
N ILE A 727 4.95 10.12 3.43
CA ILE A 727 4.67 11.07 2.35
C ILE A 727 3.42 11.89 2.66
N ASN A 728 3.50 13.22 2.50
CA ASN A 728 2.36 14.14 2.68
C ASN A 728 1.41 14.12 1.47
N GLU A 729 1.09 12.94 0.95
CA GLU A 729 0.21 12.73 -0.20
C GLU A 729 -1.10 12.04 0.22
N HIS A 730 -2.15 12.27 -0.58
CA HIS A 730 -3.36 11.45 -0.59
C HIS A 730 -3.73 11.17 -2.05
N TYR A 731 -4.18 9.96 -2.36
CA TYR A 731 -4.49 9.52 -3.72
C TYR A 731 -5.69 10.26 -4.37
N SER A 732 -6.42 11.07 -3.59
CA SER A 732 -7.46 11.97 -4.11
C SER A 732 -6.99 13.41 -4.39
N THR A 733 -5.71 13.72 -4.13
CA THR A 733 -5.11 15.05 -4.37
C THR A 733 -3.83 14.99 -5.20
N GLY A 734 -3.07 13.90 -5.12
CA GLY A 734 -2.01 13.56 -6.07
C GLY A 734 -2.50 12.56 -7.12
N TYR A 735 -1.59 12.09 -7.97
CA TYR A 735 -1.88 10.96 -8.87
C TYR A 735 -1.73 9.62 -8.10
N PRO A 736 -2.61 8.63 -8.30
CA PRO A 736 -2.46 7.31 -7.70
C PRO A 736 -1.19 6.62 -8.23
N ARG A 737 -0.41 6.07 -7.30
CA ARG A 737 0.92 5.47 -7.54
C ARG A 737 1.11 4.23 -6.67
N ALA A 738 1.94 3.30 -7.12
CA ALA A 738 2.31 2.13 -6.33
C ALA A 738 3.27 2.51 -5.19
N LEU A 739 2.99 2.05 -3.97
CA LEU A 739 3.79 2.30 -2.76
C LEU A 739 4.14 0.98 -2.05
N PRO A 740 5.41 0.70 -1.71
CA PRO A 740 5.80 -0.46 -0.90
C PRO A 740 5.46 -0.24 0.58
N PRO A 741 5.43 -1.29 1.42
CA PRO A 741 4.91 -1.20 2.80
C PRO A 741 5.62 -0.17 3.70
N PHE A 742 6.89 0.13 3.42
CA PHE A 742 7.66 1.13 4.17
C PHE A 742 7.47 2.59 3.69
N VAL A 743 6.62 2.85 2.69
CA VAL A 743 6.29 4.19 2.20
C VAL A 743 4.81 4.48 2.45
N VAL A 744 4.53 5.27 3.49
CA VAL A 744 3.19 5.43 4.06
C VAL A 744 2.60 6.82 3.74
N PRO A 745 1.43 6.91 3.08
CA PRO A 745 0.76 8.16 2.78
C PRO A 745 -0.02 8.70 4.00
N ILE A 746 0.43 9.83 4.53
CA ILE A 746 -0.18 10.52 5.70
C ILE A 746 -0.65 11.94 5.37
N GLY A 747 -0.93 12.22 4.08
CA GLY A 747 -1.38 13.53 3.63
C GLY A 747 -2.66 14.00 4.32
N GLY A 748 -2.58 15.21 4.89
CA GLY A 748 -3.71 15.89 5.53
C GLY A 748 -3.71 15.94 7.07
N MET A 749 -2.65 15.52 7.77
CA MET A 749 -2.56 15.60 9.25
C MET A 749 -2.93 16.98 9.85
N HIS A 750 -2.62 18.07 9.15
CA HIS A 750 -2.88 19.44 9.61
C HIS A 750 -4.32 19.94 9.38
N LEU A 751 -5.17 19.14 8.74
CA LEU A 751 -6.55 19.53 8.44
C LEU A 751 -7.38 19.51 9.73
N LYS A 752 -7.83 20.69 10.16
CA LYS A 752 -8.77 20.86 11.27
C LYS A 752 -10.15 21.16 10.71
N GLU A 753 -11.20 20.63 11.34
CA GLU A 753 -12.58 20.92 10.96
C GLU A 753 -12.90 22.41 11.12
N SER A 754 -13.85 22.92 10.34
CA SER A 754 -14.38 24.27 10.51
C SER A 754 -15.16 24.34 11.82
N THR A 755 -14.81 25.28 12.69
CA THR A 755 -15.53 25.54 13.94
C THR A 755 -16.73 26.46 13.71
N GLY A 756 -16.75 27.18 12.58
CA GLY A 756 -17.72 28.22 12.25
C GLY A 756 -17.51 29.55 13.00
N ASN A 757 -16.54 29.62 13.92
CA ASN A 757 -16.30 30.78 14.77
C ASN A 757 -15.47 31.85 14.06
N LEU A 758 -16.13 32.64 13.21
CA LEU A 758 -15.53 33.78 12.54
C LEU A 758 -15.54 35.03 13.44
N PRO A 759 -14.45 35.81 13.51
CA PRO A 759 -14.46 37.14 14.14
C PRO A 759 -15.54 38.03 13.53
N THR A 760 -16.18 38.86 14.36
CA THR A 760 -17.41 39.60 14.01
C THR A 760 -17.30 40.39 12.71
N ASP A 761 -16.19 41.11 12.47
CA ASP A 761 -16.04 41.90 11.24
C ASP A 761 -15.93 41.05 9.95
N ILE A 762 -15.39 39.83 10.07
CA ILE A 762 -15.30 38.87 8.97
C ILE A 762 -16.68 38.23 8.75
N TYR A 763 -17.38 37.91 9.85
CA TYR A 763 -18.75 37.40 9.80
C TYR A 763 -19.70 38.40 9.14
N ASP A 764 -19.69 39.67 9.56
CA ASP A 764 -20.56 40.73 9.03
C ASP A 764 -20.32 40.98 7.54
N PHE A 765 -19.05 41.04 7.12
CA PHE A 765 -18.69 41.14 5.70
C PHE A 765 -19.26 39.98 4.88
N ILE A 766 -19.07 38.74 5.35
CA ILE A 766 -19.59 37.52 4.72
C ILE A 766 -21.13 37.47 4.76
N ALA A 767 -21.76 38.02 5.81
CA ALA A 767 -23.21 38.08 5.93
C ALA A 767 -23.82 38.92 4.80
N THR A 768 -23.17 40.03 4.41
CA THR A 768 -23.62 40.92 3.32
C THR A 768 -23.33 40.42 1.90
N ALA A 769 -22.38 39.51 1.69
CA ALA A 769 -22.00 39.01 0.36
C ALA A 769 -22.90 37.86 -0.13
N ASP A 770 -23.18 37.77 -1.44
CA ASP A 770 -23.89 36.60 -2.02
C ASP A 770 -23.00 35.36 -2.08
N ARG A 771 -21.83 35.49 -2.74
CA ARG A 771 -20.75 34.50 -2.78
C ARG A 771 -19.41 35.14 -2.41
N ILE A 772 -18.52 34.36 -1.79
CA ILE A 772 -17.15 34.80 -1.44
C ILE A 772 -16.06 33.95 -2.09
N VAL A 773 -14.94 34.59 -2.37
CA VAL A 773 -13.66 33.95 -2.76
C VAL A 773 -12.59 34.34 -1.74
N PHE A 774 -11.83 33.36 -1.26
CA PHE A 774 -10.67 33.61 -0.40
C PHE A 774 -9.39 33.68 -1.24
N ILE A 775 -8.48 34.61 -0.92
CA ILE A 775 -7.19 34.80 -1.61
C ILE A 775 -6.06 34.76 -0.56
N SER A 776 -5.09 33.87 -0.71
CA SER A 776 -3.94 33.73 0.18
C SER A 776 -2.72 33.18 -0.56
N PHE A 777 -1.63 33.94 -0.64
CA PHE A 777 -0.37 33.50 -1.28
C PHE A 777 0.60 32.80 -0.31
N GLY A 778 0.10 32.32 0.84
CA GLY A 778 0.87 31.59 1.85
C GLY A 778 1.73 32.52 2.71
N SER A 779 2.95 32.11 3.03
CA SER A 779 3.93 32.89 3.82
C SER A 779 5.27 33.12 3.09
N VAL A 780 5.42 32.57 1.89
CA VAL A 780 6.68 32.56 1.11
C VAL A 780 6.62 33.56 -0.04
N ILE A 781 5.50 33.64 -0.75
CA ILE A 781 5.23 34.66 -1.77
C ILE A 781 4.39 35.75 -1.14
N LYS A 782 4.97 36.93 -0.91
CA LYS A 782 4.26 38.08 -0.35
C LYS A 782 3.69 38.94 -1.46
N ILE A 783 2.43 39.35 -1.31
CA ILE A 783 1.77 40.24 -2.27
C ILE A 783 2.43 41.63 -2.33
N SER A 784 3.05 42.08 -1.22
CA SER A 784 3.85 43.31 -1.13
C SER A 784 5.02 43.37 -2.09
N ASP A 785 5.59 42.21 -2.44
CA ASP A 785 6.86 42.10 -3.14
C ASP A 785 6.65 42.03 -4.69
N LEU A 786 5.38 42.04 -5.16
CA LEU A 786 5.02 42.18 -6.56
C LEU A 786 5.11 43.65 -7.03
N PRO A 787 5.30 43.92 -8.34
CA PRO A 787 5.19 45.28 -8.90
C PRO A 787 3.88 45.97 -8.52
N VAL A 788 3.94 47.25 -8.16
CA VAL A 788 2.78 48.04 -7.69
C VAL A 788 1.68 48.13 -8.75
N GLU A 789 2.08 48.13 -10.02
CA GLU A 789 1.21 48.12 -11.20
C GLU A 789 0.39 46.82 -11.24
N LEU A 790 1.03 45.66 -11.02
CA LEU A 790 0.37 44.36 -10.96
C LEU A 790 -0.53 44.24 -9.72
N GLN A 791 -0.10 44.75 -8.56
CA GLN A 791 -0.95 44.84 -7.38
C GLN A 791 -2.24 45.64 -7.67
N ARG A 792 -2.11 46.80 -8.33
CA ARG A 792 -3.26 47.64 -8.75
C ARG A 792 -4.16 46.93 -9.77
N GLU A 793 -3.59 46.26 -10.77
CA GLU A 793 -4.40 45.49 -11.74
C GLU A 793 -5.19 44.37 -11.07
N LEU A 794 -4.59 43.60 -10.15
CA LEU A 794 -5.27 42.54 -9.42
C LEU A 794 -6.41 43.10 -8.55
N ILE A 795 -6.18 44.20 -7.83
CA ILE A 795 -7.21 44.90 -7.04
C ILE A 795 -8.36 45.42 -7.95
N ALA A 796 -8.03 46.04 -9.08
CA ALA A 796 -9.02 46.51 -10.06
C ALA A 796 -9.75 45.37 -10.79
N THR A 797 -9.18 44.17 -10.77
CA THR A 797 -9.82 42.96 -11.32
C THR A 797 -10.86 42.42 -10.34
N VAL A 798 -10.49 42.15 -9.08
CA VAL A 798 -11.46 41.70 -8.06
C VAL A 798 -12.55 42.74 -7.78
N GLY A 799 -12.21 44.03 -7.85
CA GLY A 799 -13.17 45.14 -7.75
C GLY A 799 -14.17 45.27 -8.91
N SER A 800 -14.00 44.50 -9.98
CA SER A 800 -14.92 44.48 -11.14
C SER A 800 -15.96 43.35 -11.12
N PHE A 801 -15.99 42.54 -10.06
CA PHE A 801 -17.08 41.57 -9.81
C PHE A 801 -18.13 42.21 -8.91
N THR A 802 -19.36 42.34 -9.40
CA THR A 802 -20.48 42.98 -8.67
C THR A 802 -21.28 42.02 -7.80
N ASP A 803 -21.06 40.72 -7.95
CA ASP A 803 -21.81 39.60 -7.36
C ASP A 803 -20.98 38.75 -6.38
N THR A 804 -19.70 39.11 -6.22
CA THR A 804 -18.69 38.29 -5.54
C THR A 804 -17.84 39.18 -4.65
N SER A 805 -17.73 38.81 -3.37
CA SER A 805 -16.83 39.47 -2.42
C SER A 805 -15.55 38.66 -2.20
N PHE A 806 -14.44 39.35 -1.95
CA PHE A 806 -13.12 38.76 -1.82
C PHE A 806 -12.58 39.01 -0.42
N ILE A 807 -12.09 37.95 0.20
CA ILE A 807 -11.34 38.02 1.45
C ILE A 807 -9.88 37.76 1.10
N TRP A 808 -8.98 38.71 1.34
CA TRP A 808 -7.63 38.67 0.80
C TRP A 808 -6.58 38.81 1.92
N LYS A 809 -5.89 37.72 2.22
CA LYS A 809 -4.71 37.76 3.10
C LYS A 809 -3.61 38.61 2.46
N TRP A 810 -3.26 39.72 3.11
CA TRP A 810 -2.36 40.74 2.58
C TRP A 810 -1.12 40.91 3.46
N ASP A 811 -0.02 40.34 2.99
CA ASP A 811 1.29 40.33 3.66
C ASP A 811 2.04 41.65 3.52
N GLY A 812 1.50 42.73 4.08
CA GLY A 812 2.11 44.07 4.02
C GLY A 812 1.27 45.14 4.72
N GLU A 813 1.52 46.41 4.41
CA GLU A 813 0.51 47.44 4.66
C GLU A 813 -0.65 47.26 3.68
N VAL A 814 -1.88 47.30 4.20
CA VAL A 814 -3.10 47.14 3.40
C VAL A 814 -3.37 48.45 2.63
N PRO A 815 -3.65 48.41 1.32
CA PRO A 815 -3.94 49.62 0.54
C PRO A 815 -5.10 50.43 1.16
N GLN A 816 -4.89 51.74 1.34
CA GLN A 816 -5.89 52.63 1.98
C GLN A 816 -7.20 52.77 1.19
N GLN A 817 -7.19 52.41 -0.10
CA GLN A 817 -8.37 52.41 -0.96
C GLN A 817 -8.55 51.01 -1.55
N LEU A 818 -9.56 50.30 -1.06
CA LEU A 818 -9.99 49.00 -1.58
C LEU A 818 -11.42 49.10 -2.14
N PRO A 819 -11.77 48.29 -3.16
CA PRO A 819 -13.16 48.13 -3.59
C PRO A 819 -14.05 47.64 -2.45
N LYS A 820 -15.32 48.06 -2.42
CA LYS A 820 -16.26 47.73 -1.34
C LYS A 820 -16.49 46.22 -1.16
N ASN A 821 -16.27 45.43 -2.20
CA ASN A 821 -16.37 43.97 -2.18
C ASN A 821 -15.04 43.28 -1.78
N VAL A 822 -14.06 43.98 -1.20
CA VAL A 822 -12.75 43.41 -0.81
C VAL A 822 -12.46 43.70 0.66
N LEU A 823 -12.33 42.64 1.47
CA LEU A 823 -11.83 42.69 2.85
C LEU A 823 -10.39 42.15 2.89
N ALA A 824 -9.40 43.01 3.17
CA ALA A 824 -8.00 42.62 3.25
C ALA A 824 -7.42 42.82 4.66
N LYS A 825 -6.69 41.81 5.16
CA LYS A 825 -6.02 41.79 6.47
C LYS A 825 -4.74 40.94 6.42
N LYS A 826 -3.82 41.15 7.36
CA LYS A 826 -2.58 40.34 7.50
C LYS A 826 -2.84 38.87 7.88
N TRP A 827 -3.96 38.57 8.54
CA TRP A 827 -4.32 37.22 9.00
C TRP A 827 -5.83 37.00 8.93
N PHE A 828 -6.23 35.74 8.70
CA PHE A 828 -7.61 35.27 8.65
C PHE A 828 -7.72 33.81 9.17
N PRO A 829 -8.86 33.40 9.75
CA PRO A 829 -9.14 32.00 10.08
C PRO A 829 -9.45 31.19 8.82
N GLN A 830 -8.41 30.74 8.13
CA GLN A 830 -8.51 30.12 6.80
C GLN A 830 -9.47 28.91 6.76
N ASN A 831 -9.43 28.02 7.76
CA ASN A 831 -10.26 26.81 7.75
C ASN A 831 -11.75 27.13 7.90
N ASP A 832 -12.10 28.07 8.79
CA ASP A 832 -13.49 28.48 9.00
C ASP A 832 -14.06 29.23 7.80
N ILE A 833 -13.24 30.03 7.10
CA ILE A 833 -13.63 30.70 5.85
C ILE A 833 -13.84 29.69 4.72
N LEU A 834 -12.89 28.76 4.52
CA LEU A 834 -13.00 27.73 3.47
C LEU A 834 -14.16 26.76 3.73
N GLY A 835 -14.48 26.49 5.01
CA GLY A 835 -15.64 25.71 5.42
C GLY A 835 -16.96 26.49 5.42
N HIS A 836 -16.96 27.79 5.16
CA HIS A 836 -18.19 28.59 5.21
C HIS A 836 -19.06 28.37 3.95
N PRO A 837 -20.39 28.13 4.04
CA PRO A 837 -21.23 27.77 2.89
C PRO A 837 -21.25 28.77 1.73
N LYS A 838 -20.95 30.05 1.97
CA LYS A 838 -20.82 31.09 0.92
C LYS A 838 -19.48 31.07 0.19
N CYS A 839 -18.46 30.35 0.67
CA CYS A 839 -17.16 30.25 0.00
C CYS A 839 -17.28 29.38 -1.26
N LYS A 840 -16.97 29.95 -2.42
CA LYS A 840 -17.10 29.30 -3.73
C LYS A 840 -15.78 29.15 -4.49
N GLY A 841 -14.70 29.77 -4.02
CA GLY A 841 -13.38 29.63 -4.63
C GLY A 841 -12.25 30.00 -3.67
N PHE A 842 -11.07 29.45 -3.94
CA PHE A 842 -9.83 29.76 -3.23
C PHE A 842 -8.71 30.05 -4.24
N VAL A 843 -8.04 31.18 -4.10
CA VAL A 843 -6.91 31.60 -4.93
C VAL A 843 -5.63 31.54 -4.09
N THR A 844 -4.65 30.77 -4.55
CA THR A 844 -3.35 30.56 -3.89
C THR A 844 -2.24 30.49 -4.94
N GLN A 845 -0.99 30.67 -4.50
CA GLN A 845 0.18 30.28 -5.28
C GLN A 845 0.28 28.76 -5.42
N GLY A 846 0.84 28.28 -6.53
CA GLY A 846 1.07 26.87 -6.84
C GLY A 846 2.40 26.29 -6.35
N GLY A 847 3.17 27.03 -5.54
CA GLY A 847 4.53 26.68 -5.13
C GLY A 847 5.61 27.48 -5.89
N GLN A 848 6.85 27.45 -5.38
CA GLN A 848 7.98 28.17 -5.97
C GLN A 848 8.35 27.68 -7.39
N MET A 849 7.96 26.45 -7.75
CA MET A 849 8.21 25.82 -9.05
C MET A 849 7.13 26.11 -10.11
N SER A 850 6.18 27.01 -9.80
CA SER A 850 5.05 27.33 -10.70
C SER A 850 5.55 27.91 -12.04
N VAL A 851 5.08 27.36 -13.15
CA VAL A 851 5.39 27.89 -14.49
C VAL A 851 4.90 29.33 -14.61
N GLN A 852 5.81 30.27 -14.89
CA GLN A 852 5.48 31.70 -15.00
C GLN A 852 4.77 32.04 -16.32
N GLN A 853 3.48 31.73 -16.37
CA GLN A 853 2.55 32.41 -17.26
C GLN A 853 2.36 33.86 -16.78
N ASP A 854 2.27 34.79 -17.72
CA ASP A 854 2.13 36.21 -17.38
C ASP A 854 0.73 36.48 -16.80
N ILE A 855 0.69 36.87 -15.52
CA ILE A 855 -0.54 37.19 -14.82
C ILE A 855 -1.06 38.53 -15.35
N THR A 856 -2.17 38.49 -16.08
CA THR A 856 -2.85 39.67 -16.61
C THR A 856 -4.24 39.80 -16.00
N ARG A 857 -4.80 41.00 -16.02
CA ARG A 857 -6.22 41.23 -15.71
C ARG A 857 -7.17 40.26 -16.43
N ALA A 858 -6.88 39.93 -17.69
CA ALA A 858 -7.71 39.02 -18.49
C ALA A 858 -7.61 37.56 -18.00
N SER A 859 -6.40 37.01 -17.87
CA SER A 859 -6.19 35.63 -17.41
C SER A 859 -6.66 35.41 -15.97
N PHE A 860 -6.41 36.38 -15.08
CA PHE A 860 -6.87 36.32 -13.69
C PHE A 860 -8.41 36.42 -13.56
N SER A 861 -9.06 37.34 -14.31
CA SER A 861 -10.52 37.43 -14.31
C SER A 861 -11.18 36.19 -14.91
N HIS A 862 -10.59 35.58 -15.94
CA HIS A 862 -11.12 34.36 -16.54
C HIS A 862 -11.05 33.18 -15.57
N ALA A 863 -9.90 32.95 -14.92
CA ALA A 863 -9.72 31.86 -13.97
C ALA A 863 -10.69 31.93 -12.78
N ILE A 864 -10.95 33.13 -12.25
CA ILE A 864 -11.94 33.32 -11.17
C ILE A 864 -13.36 32.98 -11.66
N ARG A 865 -13.75 33.44 -12.85
CA ARG A 865 -15.07 33.11 -13.43
C ARG A 865 -15.25 31.62 -13.71
N GLU A 866 -14.22 30.98 -14.26
CA GLU A 866 -14.25 29.54 -14.56
C GLU A 866 -14.50 28.71 -13.29
N ILE A 867 -13.83 29.02 -12.17
CA ILE A 867 -14.05 28.33 -10.88
C ILE A 867 -15.44 28.61 -10.29
N LEU A 868 -15.96 29.83 -10.46
CA LEU A 868 -17.22 30.29 -9.87
C LEU A 868 -18.48 29.90 -10.63
N ASP A 869 -18.41 29.87 -11.96
CA ASP A 869 -19.55 29.78 -12.86
C ASP A 869 -19.64 28.40 -13.56
N ASN A 870 -18.55 27.61 -13.62
CA ASN A 870 -18.58 26.23 -14.10
C ASN A 870 -18.76 25.23 -12.93
N PRO A 871 -19.92 24.55 -12.80
CA PRO A 871 -20.23 23.68 -11.66
C PRO A 871 -19.34 22.42 -11.57
N LYS A 872 -18.55 22.12 -12.60
CA LYS A 872 -17.55 21.03 -12.57
C LYS A 872 -16.52 21.24 -11.44
N TYR A 873 -16.08 22.47 -11.20
CA TYR A 873 -15.05 22.75 -10.19
C TYR A 873 -15.57 22.54 -8.77
N SER A 874 -16.73 23.12 -8.45
CA SER A 874 -17.34 22.96 -7.12
C SER A 874 -17.76 21.51 -6.84
N ARG A 875 -18.30 20.79 -7.83
CA ARG A 875 -18.61 19.35 -7.72
C ARG A 875 -17.35 18.52 -7.46
N ASN A 876 -16.29 18.73 -8.24
CA ASN A 876 -15.06 17.95 -8.11
C ASN A 876 -14.31 18.27 -6.80
N ALA A 877 -14.27 19.53 -6.37
CA ALA A 877 -13.72 19.92 -5.07
C ALA A 877 -14.49 19.29 -3.90
N GLY A 878 -15.83 19.21 -4.00
CA GLY A 878 -16.67 18.50 -3.03
C GLY A 878 -16.35 17.00 -2.96
N LEU A 879 -16.25 16.33 -4.11
CA LEU A 879 -15.87 14.90 -4.19
C LEU A 879 -14.47 14.65 -3.60
N VAL A 880 -13.49 15.50 -3.89
CA VAL A 880 -12.15 15.41 -3.31
C VAL A 880 -12.20 15.64 -1.79
N SER A 881 -12.97 16.61 -1.30
CA SER A 881 -13.14 16.85 0.14
C SER A 881 -13.76 15.66 0.88
N LEU A 882 -14.78 15.02 0.29
CA LEU A 882 -15.38 13.79 0.81
C LEU A 882 -14.37 12.63 0.83
N ARG A 883 -13.69 12.37 -0.29
CA ARG A 883 -12.70 11.29 -0.41
C ARG A 883 -11.47 11.48 0.50
N ILE A 884 -11.09 12.72 0.83
CA ILE A 884 -10.02 13.00 1.81
C ILE A 884 -10.43 12.61 3.24
N LYS A 885 -11.72 12.72 3.57
CA LYS A 885 -12.29 12.44 4.90
C LYS A 885 -12.72 10.98 5.09
N ASP A 886 -13.20 10.31 4.04
CA ASP A 886 -13.58 8.90 4.08
C ASP A 886 -12.32 8.01 4.12
N ARG A 887 -11.82 7.78 5.34
CA ARG A 887 -10.71 6.88 5.70
C ARG A 887 -11.10 6.12 6.97
N PRO A 888 -10.62 4.88 7.19
CA PRO A 888 -10.95 4.12 8.39
C PRO A 888 -10.13 4.56 9.63
N LEU A 889 -9.08 5.36 9.44
CA LEU A 889 -8.22 5.93 10.48
C LEU A 889 -7.85 7.37 10.11
N SER A 890 -7.59 8.23 11.10
CA SER A 890 -7.09 9.57 10.81
C SER A 890 -5.65 9.53 10.28
N PRO A 891 -5.18 10.56 9.54
CA PRO A 891 -3.79 10.62 9.09
C PRO A 891 -2.79 10.65 10.25
N VAL A 892 -3.19 11.23 11.40
CA VAL A 892 -2.35 11.37 12.60
C VAL A 892 -2.27 10.04 13.35
N ASP A 893 -3.38 9.33 13.52
CA ASP A 893 -3.39 8.00 14.14
C ASP A 893 -2.65 6.97 13.28
N THR A 894 -2.77 7.09 11.95
CA THR A 894 -1.99 6.28 11.00
C THR A 894 -0.49 6.52 11.16
N ALA A 895 -0.06 7.79 11.20
CA ALA A 895 1.34 8.14 11.40
C ALA A 895 1.87 7.70 12.78
N ALA A 896 1.07 7.89 13.84
CA ALA A 896 1.44 7.46 15.19
C ALA A 896 1.57 5.93 15.29
N TRP A 897 0.62 5.16 14.75
CA TRP A 897 0.73 3.68 14.73
C TRP A 897 1.97 3.19 13.99
N TRP A 898 2.36 3.86 12.89
CA TRP A 898 3.57 3.51 12.14
C TRP A 898 4.87 3.93 12.84
N VAL A 899 4.92 5.07 13.53
CA VAL A 899 6.04 5.42 14.43
C VAL A 899 6.21 4.34 15.50
N GLU A 900 5.10 3.94 16.11
CA GLU A 900 5.02 2.88 17.10
C GLU A 900 5.43 1.50 16.54
N TYR A 901 5.06 1.18 15.31
CA TYR A 901 5.51 -0.04 14.62
C TYR A 901 7.04 -0.03 14.41
N VAL A 902 7.61 1.10 14.01
CA VAL A 902 9.07 1.28 13.87
C VAL A 902 9.77 1.16 15.21
N LEU A 903 9.16 1.59 16.32
CA LEU A 903 9.71 1.39 17.66
C LEU A 903 9.67 -0.09 18.07
N ARG A 904 8.51 -0.76 17.97
CA ARG A 904 8.29 -2.16 18.38
C ARG A 904 9.00 -3.22 17.53
N HIS A 905 9.16 -2.95 16.23
CA HIS A 905 9.70 -3.90 15.26
C HIS A 905 10.93 -3.32 14.57
N GLU A 906 11.46 -4.09 13.63
CA GLU A 906 12.31 -3.56 12.58
C GLU A 906 11.55 -3.44 11.27
N THR A 907 12.19 -2.79 10.32
CA THR A 907 11.61 -2.36 9.06
C THR A 907 12.17 -3.08 7.84
N ALA A 908 13.21 -3.93 8.01
CA ALA A 908 13.83 -4.65 6.90
C ALA A 908 12.82 -5.50 6.10
N HIS A 909 11.83 -6.12 6.74
CA HIS A 909 10.78 -6.90 6.06
C HIS A 909 9.69 -6.04 5.39
N LEU A 910 9.72 -4.71 5.55
CA LEU A 910 8.84 -3.76 4.86
C LEU A 910 9.47 -3.24 3.55
N LYS A 911 10.80 -3.36 3.42
CA LYS A 911 11.58 -2.92 2.26
C LYS A 911 11.55 -3.99 1.18
N SER A 912 11.38 -3.61 -0.08
CA SER A 912 11.59 -4.57 -1.17
C SER A 912 13.09 -4.88 -1.30
N PRO A 913 13.48 -6.03 -1.90
CA PRO A 913 14.85 -6.25 -2.34
C PRO A 913 15.35 -5.08 -3.19
N GLY A 914 14.46 -4.46 -3.97
CA GLY A 914 14.69 -3.28 -4.82
C GLY A 914 15.45 -2.11 -4.18
N VAL A 915 15.41 -1.92 -2.85
CA VAL A 915 15.99 -0.75 -2.17
C VAL A 915 17.52 -0.68 -2.28
N TYR A 916 18.21 -1.82 -2.27
CA TYR A 916 19.68 -1.86 -2.11
C TYR A 916 20.45 -2.03 -3.44
N GLN A 917 19.79 -1.83 -4.59
CA GLN A 917 20.45 -1.63 -5.88
C GLN A 917 20.35 -0.17 -6.35
N SER A 918 21.19 0.18 -7.32
CA SER A 918 21.13 1.45 -8.05
C SER A 918 19.95 1.50 -9.04
N TRP A 919 19.46 2.70 -9.40
CA TRP A 919 18.35 2.84 -10.37
C TRP A 919 18.55 2.18 -11.73
N TRP A 920 19.79 2.04 -12.22
CA TRP A 920 20.06 1.38 -13.52
C TRP A 920 20.21 -0.13 -13.39
N GLN A 921 20.54 -0.61 -12.19
CA GLN A 921 20.28 -2.01 -11.85
C GLN A 921 18.79 -2.22 -11.63
N ARG A 922 18.02 -1.22 -11.19
CA ARG A 922 16.55 -1.19 -11.14
C ARG A 922 15.89 -0.84 -12.49
N ARG A 923 16.49 -1.20 -13.63
CA ARG A 923 15.89 -1.13 -14.99
C ARG A 923 16.31 -2.32 -15.83
#